data_AF-A0AAU2RPQ7-F1
#
_entry.id   AF-A0AAU2RPQ7-F1
#
_cell.length_a   1.000
_cell.length_b   1.000
_cell.length_c   1.000
_cell.angle_alpha   90.00
_cell.angle_beta   90.00
_cell.angle_gamma   90.00
#
_symmetry.space_group_name_H-M   'P 1'
#
loop_
_entity.id
_entity.type
_entity.pdbx_description
1 polymer ?
#
loop_
_entity_poly.entity_id
_entity_poly.type
_entity_poly.pdbx_seq_one_letter_code
_entity_poly.pdbx_strand_id
1 'polypeptide(L)'
;MRPARLIVGLLQTLLVATAVVLPAQTAHAADTSFYVDPANGSDSNSGTSTSAAFKTIAKARDAVRTVNSAMSGDIVVNLRGGTYPLTSTVGFTTADSGSNGHSVIYKAYGSETPVVTSAKTISGWTTAGNGQYKASVGALDFRQLYVNGTRATRARFPDTGANFHLQSGDKANQVLKVADSQISNWGNFNRVEMVLQLQWAENFLRLKSYTSSNGVASVSIQDHEAGILFKRPYPFLSAGSPLHFENAREFITEPGEFYLDKAAQTLYYLPRPGETMSSATVQVPTLKTLFDVKGDSLGSPVHHLKFSGITFTQTNWTEASDNGLLNGQGGLYNISADTNNNQYVDRPPAGVNVENADDLSFSGNTFTHMGSTALDLNHGVHDSTVTGNVVQDIAGNGIMVGKFSDPDVELHSVYNPPTSPAGEDVREVVTGVSVTNNVINRTGRDYIGTAGVNAGFVHDTTIDHNDISDSPWAGISLGWGWQDEANALGANSVSYNRIGNVLNQLCDAAGIYHLSNDPGTVVNNNYIHDVVRTPTACSSAVAGVYLDEGSSNMTAANNVLARTDNFVKQNANGPNVTLSNNTSHNTGVIQASGLQPAYQGLLAKTNLAYGKPATASSVYSAQWAAGKANDNAPASGWSPTGSDTSAWWQVDLGSPSALSQFSLTTRQDIDQPETRANFEVRGSNDPSFADYTVLGRQGASVLPYTTTLTGKIDARQKFRYVRVAKTDGGYFYIGDFSVQQAGVSLKDPVTTSFNPSTYYTIKNVNSGLLADVYQGLTTDNAAVIQWQSNSGTNQQWNIVRVSGQLYKIVNRNSGKVLDIRSSSHARGTAVVQYTYNGGNNQLWYFESTGGGYAIRNFETKQAMEVFNNSTTNGAAIDQWALANQNNQLWTIQ
;
A
#
# COMPACT_ATOMS: atom_id res chain seq x y z
N MET A 1 -7.29 71.49 35.70
CA MET A 1 -7.33 70.07 35.30
C MET A 1 -6.03 69.82 34.56
N ARG A 2 -5.04 69.19 35.20
CA ARG A 2 -3.65 69.27 34.73
C ARG A 2 -3.16 67.98 34.07
N PRO A 3 -2.78 68.02 32.78
CA PRO A 3 -2.11 66.96 32.05
C PRO A 3 -0.57 67.16 32.03
N ALA A 4 0.10 66.22 31.35
CA ALA A 4 1.46 66.24 30.78
C ALA A 4 2.63 65.76 31.66
N ARG A 5 3.42 64.79 31.15
CA ARG A 5 4.68 65.03 30.41
C ARG A 5 5.38 63.73 29.98
N LEU A 6 5.86 63.71 28.73
CA LEU A 6 6.93 62.83 28.23
C LEU A 6 8.22 63.03 29.04
N ILE A 7 8.97 61.96 29.31
CA ILE A 7 10.44 62.01 29.47
C ILE A 7 11.07 60.78 28.79
N VAL A 8 11.94 61.07 27.82
CA VAL A 8 12.95 60.18 27.24
C VAL A 8 14.16 60.20 28.16
N GLY A 9 14.73 59.03 28.48
CA GLY A 9 15.96 58.91 29.26
C GLY A 9 16.98 58.01 28.56
N LEU A 10 18.04 58.62 28.01
CA LEU A 10 19.30 57.96 27.66
C LEU A 10 20.06 57.61 28.95
N LEU A 11 20.62 56.40 29.04
CA LEU A 11 21.75 56.11 29.93
C LEU A 11 22.93 55.60 29.10
N GLN A 12 24.03 56.35 29.14
CA GLN A 12 25.36 55.95 28.69
C GLN A 12 25.97 54.99 29.72
N THR A 13 26.45 53.82 29.28
CA THR A 13 27.23 52.89 30.09
C THR A 13 28.72 53.00 29.75
N LEU A 14 29.51 53.15 30.81
CA LEU A 14 30.96 53.27 30.85
C LEU A 14 31.62 51.90 30.55
N LEU A 15 32.53 51.84 29.58
CA LEU A 15 33.26 50.63 29.21
C LEU A 15 34.48 50.45 30.14
N VAL A 16 34.49 49.42 30.98
CA VAL A 16 35.69 48.94 31.68
C VAL A 16 36.23 47.74 30.90
N ALA A 17 37.42 47.88 30.32
CA ALA A 17 38.08 46.82 29.58
C ALA A 17 38.79 45.84 30.53
N THR A 18 38.10 44.75 30.88
CA THR A 18 38.76 43.55 31.42
C THR A 18 39.24 42.69 30.25
N ALA A 19 40.56 42.52 30.13
CA ALA A 19 41.17 41.59 29.19
C ALA A 19 40.76 40.15 29.57
N VAL A 20 39.83 39.58 28.81
CA VAL A 20 39.48 38.16 28.87
C VAL A 20 40.58 37.40 28.13
N VAL A 21 41.39 36.65 28.86
CA VAL A 21 42.21 35.58 28.27
C VAL A 21 41.22 34.49 27.85
N LEU A 22 40.85 34.49 26.58
CA LEU A 22 40.09 33.40 25.98
C LEU A 22 40.98 32.14 26.04
N PRO A 23 40.53 31.03 26.65
CA PRO A 23 41.20 29.75 26.44
C PRO A 23 41.19 29.47 24.94
N ALA A 24 42.35 29.08 24.40
CA ALA A 24 42.46 28.68 23.00
C ALA A 24 41.37 27.65 22.70
N GLN A 25 40.55 27.91 21.66
CA GLN A 25 39.68 26.90 21.10
C GLN A 25 40.54 25.67 20.79
N THR A 26 40.21 24.53 21.41
CA THR A 26 40.73 23.24 20.96
C THR A 26 40.33 23.11 19.50
N ALA A 27 41.31 23.11 18.60
CA ALA A 27 41.09 22.81 17.20
C ALA A 27 40.43 21.42 17.14
N HIS A 28 39.15 21.36 16.78
CA HIS A 28 38.52 20.09 16.43
C HIS A 28 39.33 19.52 15.25
N ALA A 29 39.79 18.28 15.40
CA ALA A 29 40.37 17.54 14.28
C ALA A 29 39.35 17.52 13.14
N ALA A 30 39.80 17.75 11.90
CA ALA A 30 38.93 17.77 10.74
C ALA A 30 38.35 16.36 10.49
N ASP A 31 37.04 16.26 10.26
CA ASP A 31 36.38 14.99 9.92
C ASP A 31 37.06 14.35 8.69
N THR A 32 37.33 13.05 8.78
CA THR A 32 37.85 12.29 7.62
C THR A 32 36.72 12.10 6.63
N SER A 33 36.85 12.63 5.42
CA SER A 33 35.81 12.54 4.40
C SER A 33 36.23 11.70 3.20
N PHE A 34 35.37 10.76 2.83
CA PHE A 34 35.43 10.05 1.56
C PHE A 34 34.29 10.49 0.63
N TYR A 35 34.48 10.33 -0.67
CA TYR A 35 33.52 10.68 -1.72
C TYR A 35 33.34 9.49 -2.66
N VAL A 36 32.10 9.21 -3.04
CA VAL A 36 31.76 8.15 -3.99
C VAL A 36 30.89 8.73 -5.10
N ASP A 37 31.33 8.63 -6.35
CA ASP A 37 30.61 9.08 -7.53
C ASP A 37 30.43 7.90 -8.51
N PRO A 38 29.20 7.40 -8.72
CA PRO A 38 28.98 6.21 -9.54
C PRO A 38 29.18 6.48 -11.03
N ALA A 39 29.06 7.74 -11.45
CA ALA A 39 29.17 8.16 -12.84
C ALA A 39 30.61 8.53 -13.21
N ASN A 40 31.30 9.29 -12.34
CA ASN A 40 32.59 9.91 -12.64
C ASN A 40 33.76 9.35 -11.80
N GLY A 41 33.48 8.57 -10.75
CA GLY A 41 34.50 8.03 -9.86
C GLY A 41 35.25 6.83 -10.43
N SER A 42 36.36 6.48 -9.76
CA SER A 42 37.13 5.26 -10.03
C SER A 42 37.57 4.64 -8.71
N ASP A 43 37.48 3.32 -8.58
CA ASP A 43 37.93 2.59 -7.37
C ASP A 43 39.47 2.54 -7.24
N SER A 44 40.19 3.03 -8.26
CA SER A 44 41.63 3.31 -8.18
C SER A 44 41.96 4.66 -7.52
N ASN A 45 40.98 5.54 -7.32
CA ASN A 45 41.20 6.86 -6.73
C ASN A 45 41.39 6.77 -5.20
N SER A 46 41.78 7.89 -4.57
CA SER A 46 41.94 7.97 -3.11
C SER A 46 40.64 8.13 -2.34
N GLY A 47 39.56 8.58 -3.00
CA GLY A 47 38.29 8.91 -2.37
C GLY A 47 38.28 10.21 -1.59
N THR A 48 39.39 10.94 -1.48
CA THR A 48 39.55 12.08 -0.54
C THR A 48 39.01 13.43 -1.04
N SER A 49 38.50 13.49 -2.26
CA SER A 49 37.85 14.68 -2.83
C SER A 49 36.83 14.27 -3.89
N THR A 50 35.93 15.19 -4.27
CA THR A 50 34.96 14.95 -5.36
C THR A 50 35.62 14.64 -6.69
N SER A 51 36.78 15.24 -7.00
CA SER A 51 37.56 14.95 -8.22
C SER A 51 38.32 13.62 -8.18
N ALA A 52 38.53 13.05 -6.99
CA ALA A 52 39.19 11.77 -6.79
C ALA A 52 38.25 10.79 -6.07
N ALA A 53 36.96 10.84 -6.36
CA ALA A 53 35.96 9.99 -5.71
C ALA A 53 36.14 8.52 -6.09
N PHE A 54 35.81 7.62 -5.16
CA PHE A 54 35.61 6.20 -5.47
C PHE A 54 34.42 6.02 -6.41
N LYS A 55 34.36 4.89 -7.11
CA LYS A 55 33.19 4.55 -7.94
C LYS A 55 32.13 3.80 -7.14
N THR A 56 32.55 2.92 -6.25
CA THR A 56 31.64 2.01 -5.53
C THR A 56 31.60 2.26 -4.03
N ILE A 57 30.44 2.00 -3.44
CA ILE A 57 30.24 2.07 -1.98
C ILE A 57 31.10 1.00 -1.27
N ALA A 58 31.23 -0.19 -1.86
CA ALA A 58 32.08 -1.25 -1.34
C ALA A 58 33.54 -0.79 -1.21
N LYS A 59 34.08 -0.11 -2.23
CA LYS A 59 35.44 0.43 -2.15
C LYS A 59 35.58 1.49 -1.06
N ALA A 60 34.59 2.35 -0.90
CA ALA A 60 34.61 3.36 0.17
C ALA A 60 34.57 2.72 1.57
N ARG A 61 33.73 1.70 1.77
CA ARG A 61 33.73 0.88 2.99
C ARG A 61 35.11 0.26 3.25
N ASP A 62 35.72 -0.35 2.24
CA ASP A 62 37.05 -0.93 2.41
C ASP A 62 38.11 0.13 2.76
N ALA A 63 37.96 1.37 2.31
CA ALA A 63 38.83 2.48 2.71
C ALA A 63 38.58 2.91 4.17
N VAL A 64 37.33 2.98 4.62
CA VAL A 64 36.97 3.27 6.02
C VAL A 64 37.66 2.30 6.97
N ARG A 65 37.62 1.00 6.67
CA ARG A 65 38.25 -0.08 7.47
C ARG A 65 39.76 0.12 7.71
N THR A 66 40.42 0.92 6.88
CA THR A 66 41.87 1.18 7.03
C THR A 66 42.18 2.31 8.02
N VAL A 67 41.18 3.11 8.40
CA VAL A 67 41.36 4.33 9.21
C VAL A 67 40.44 4.44 10.43
N ASN A 68 39.45 3.56 10.57
CA ASN A 68 38.44 3.65 11.64
C ASN A 68 38.86 3.07 13.00
N SER A 69 40.06 2.50 13.14
CA SER A 69 40.54 1.92 14.41
C SER A 69 41.04 2.94 15.44
N ALA A 70 41.36 4.16 15.00
CA ALA A 70 41.88 5.25 15.85
C ALA A 70 41.23 6.59 15.50
N MET A 71 39.90 6.63 15.47
CA MET A 71 39.15 7.83 15.10
C MET A 71 39.38 8.95 16.13
N SER A 72 39.47 10.19 15.63
CA SER A 72 39.52 11.43 16.42
C SER A 72 38.43 12.44 16.01
N GLY A 73 37.55 12.00 15.11
CA GLY A 73 36.42 12.70 14.52
C GLY A 73 35.60 11.68 13.73
N ASP A 74 34.40 12.07 13.28
CA ASP A 74 33.56 11.19 12.47
C ASP A 74 34.21 10.92 11.11
N ILE A 75 33.93 9.73 10.55
CA ILE A 75 34.28 9.41 9.16
C ILE A 75 33.02 9.57 8.31
N VAL A 76 33.05 10.49 7.35
CA VAL A 76 31.90 10.78 6.49
C VAL A 76 32.15 10.28 5.07
N VAL A 77 31.34 9.33 4.62
CA VAL A 77 31.29 8.86 3.24
C VAL A 77 30.16 9.57 2.49
N ASN A 78 30.54 10.54 1.65
CA ASN A 78 29.63 11.36 0.85
C ASN A 78 29.30 10.66 -0.48
N LEU A 79 28.03 10.26 -0.62
CA LEU A 79 27.50 9.62 -1.81
C LEU A 79 26.92 10.69 -2.75
N ARG A 80 27.53 10.86 -3.92
CA ARG A 80 27.05 11.74 -4.98
C ARG A 80 25.75 11.21 -5.59
N GLY A 81 24.98 12.08 -6.24
CA GLY A 81 23.77 11.72 -6.93
C GLY A 81 24.03 10.77 -8.09
N GLY A 82 23.13 9.80 -8.28
CA GLY A 82 23.22 8.82 -9.36
C GLY A 82 22.91 7.41 -8.91
N THR A 83 22.91 6.49 -9.88
CA THR A 83 22.57 5.08 -9.65
C THR A 83 23.82 4.28 -9.35
N TYR A 84 23.82 3.59 -8.20
CA TYR A 84 24.83 2.64 -7.74
C TYR A 84 24.30 1.20 -7.94
N PRO A 85 24.53 0.59 -9.13
CA PRO A 85 24.11 -0.78 -9.37
C PRO A 85 24.99 -1.75 -8.57
N LEU A 86 24.36 -2.62 -7.80
CA LEU A 86 25.00 -3.68 -7.04
C LEU A 86 24.89 -5.00 -7.79
N THR A 87 26.03 -5.68 -7.94
CA THR A 87 26.09 -7.08 -8.42
C THR A 87 26.18 -8.07 -7.27
N SER A 88 26.43 -7.59 -6.04
CA SER A 88 26.50 -8.35 -4.80
C SER A 88 26.13 -7.43 -3.63
N THR A 89 25.64 -8.02 -2.54
CA THR A 89 25.35 -7.32 -1.28
C THR A 89 26.59 -6.60 -0.74
N VAL A 90 26.41 -5.38 -0.23
CA VAL A 90 27.44 -4.66 0.53
C VAL A 90 27.31 -5.03 2.00
N GLY A 91 28.19 -5.91 2.47
CA GLY A 91 28.26 -6.29 3.88
C GLY A 91 29.01 -5.27 4.74
N PHE A 92 28.45 -4.93 5.89
CA PHE A 92 29.08 -4.16 6.95
C PHE A 92 29.26 -5.08 8.16
N THR A 93 30.49 -5.18 8.66
CA THR A 93 30.84 -6.05 9.78
C THR A 93 31.42 -5.22 10.93
N THR A 94 31.86 -5.88 12.00
CA THR A 94 32.51 -5.22 13.15
C THR A 94 33.67 -4.30 12.74
N ALA A 95 34.35 -4.64 11.64
CA ALA A 95 35.43 -3.85 11.04
C ALA A 95 34.98 -2.49 10.50
N ASP A 96 33.68 -2.24 10.36
CA ASP A 96 33.10 -0.98 9.86
C ASP A 96 32.60 -0.06 10.97
N SER A 97 32.70 -0.51 12.23
CA SER A 97 32.21 0.24 13.39
C SER A 97 32.99 1.54 13.60
N GLY A 98 32.33 2.51 14.20
CA GLY A 98 33.00 3.69 14.75
C GLY A 98 33.90 3.32 15.94
N SER A 99 34.90 4.15 16.25
CA SER A 99 35.76 3.98 17.42
C SER A 99 35.94 5.29 18.19
N ASN A 100 36.41 5.21 19.44
CA ASN A 100 36.69 6.37 20.29
C ASN A 100 35.51 7.35 20.47
N GLY A 101 34.28 6.85 20.42
CA GLY A 101 33.05 7.66 20.56
C GLY A 101 32.64 8.42 19.29
N HIS A 102 33.22 8.08 18.13
CA HIS A 102 32.89 8.67 16.83
C HIS A 102 32.10 7.70 15.95
N SER A 103 31.36 8.24 14.97
CA SER A 103 30.55 7.45 14.04
C SER A 103 31.16 7.36 12.64
N VAL A 104 30.84 6.27 11.93
CA VAL A 104 30.99 6.17 10.48
C VAL A 104 29.65 6.51 9.83
N ILE A 105 29.64 7.46 8.89
CA ILE A 105 28.41 8.06 8.35
C ILE A 105 28.40 7.96 6.83
N TYR A 106 27.51 7.15 6.27
CA TYR A 106 27.22 7.11 4.84
C TYR A 106 26.04 8.04 4.56
N LYS A 107 26.25 9.09 3.77
CA LYS A 107 25.20 10.07 3.51
C LYS A 107 25.17 10.60 2.09
N ALA A 108 23.99 11.04 1.65
CA ALA A 108 23.86 11.85 0.45
C ALA A 108 24.74 13.12 0.51
N TYR A 109 25.39 13.44 -0.59
CA TYR A 109 26.19 14.64 -0.73
C TYR A 109 25.31 15.85 -1.04
N GLY A 110 25.15 16.76 -0.08
CA GLY A 110 24.29 17.93 -0.23
C GLY A 110 22.82 17.54 -0.41
N SER A 111 22.19 18.04 -1.48
CA SER A 111 20.80 17.70 -1.85
C SER A 111 20.72 16.67 -2.98
N GLU A 112 21.81 15.98 -3.28
CA GLU A 112 21.86 14.98 -4.35
C GLU A 112 21.18 13.67 -3.92
N THR A 113 20.73 12.87 -4.89
CA THR A 113 19.98 11.63 -4.64
C THR A 113 20.81 10.40 -5.03
N PRO A 114 21.51 9.75 -4.08
CA PRO A 114 22.15 8.46 -4.33
C PRO A 114 21.11 7.34 -4.36
N VAL A 115 21.11 6.53 -5.43
CA VAL A 115 20.17 5.43 -5.64
C VAL A 115 20.91 4.10 -5.69
N VAL A 116 20.85 3.33 -4.60
CA VAL A 116 21.41 1.98 -4.49
C VAL A 116 20.39 0.97 -5.00
N THR A 117 20.76 0.19 -6.00
CA THR A 117 19.84 -0.74 -6.67
C THR A 117 20.50 -2.05 -7.05
N SER A 118 19.76 -3.15 -7.07
CA SER A 118 20.22 -4.40 -7.70
C SER A 118 19.69 -4.59 -9.13
N ALA A 119 19.01 -3.58 -9.67
CA ALA A 119 18.31 -3.72 -10.93
C ALA A 119 19.26 -3.87 -12.12
N LYS A 120 18.90 -4.81 -12.99
CA LYS A 120 19.48 -4.92 -14.33
C LYS A 120 18.49 -4.39 -15.35
N THR A 121 19.00 -3.60 -16.29
CA THR A 121 18.21 -3.12 -17.43
C THR A 121 18.13 -4.23 -18.47
N ILE A 122 16.91 -4.55 -18.91
CA ILE A 122 16.65 -5.51 -19.99
C ILE A 122 16.56 -4.76 -21.32
N SER A 123 17.40 -5.16 -22.27
CA SER A 123 17.48 -4.60 -23.61
C SER A 123 17.18 -5.65 -24.69
N GLY A 124 17.17 -5.25 -25.97
CA GLY A 124 16.97 -6.19 -27.08
C GLY A 124 15.52 -6.63 -27.28
N TRP A 125 14.57 -5.76 -26.93
CA TRP A 125 13.15 -6.02 -27.09
C TRP A 125 12.75 -6.15 -28.56
N THR A 126 12.01 -7.21 -28.87
CA THR A 126 11.44 -7.49 -30.20
C THR A 126 9.96 -7.82 -30.08
N THR A 127 9.19 -7.63 -31.15
CA THR A 127 7.75 -7.95 -31.13
C THR A 127 7.54 -9.46 -31.04
N ALA A 128 6.60 -9.88 -30.19
CA ALA A 128 6.19 -11.28 -30.00
C ALA A 128 4.80 -11.60 -30.57
N GLY A 129 4.17 -10.64 -31.27
CA GLY A 129 2.78 -10.73 -31.76
C GLY A 129 1.76 -10.22 -30.74
N ASN A 130 0.53 -9.92 -31.18
CA ASN A 130 -0.58 -9.45 -30.34
C ASN A 130 -0.25 -8.24 -29.44
N GLY A 131 0.58 -7.33 -29.92
CA GLY A 131 1.02 -6.14 -29.17
C GLY A 131 2.10 -6.42 -28.11
N GLN A 132 2.47 -7.68 -27.90
CA GLN A 132 3.43 -8.08 -26.88
C GLN A 132 4.86 -7.99 -27.41
N TYR A 133 5.80 -7.75 -26.50
CA TYR A 133 7.22 -7.70 -26.75
C TYR A 133 7.93 -8.77 -25.93
N LYS A 134 9.11 -9.19 -26.40
CA LYS A 134 9.97 -10.13 -25.70
C LYS A 134 11.44 -9.73 -25.75
N ALA A 135 12.18 -10.13 -24.73
CA ALA A 135 13.63 -9.99 -24.65
C ALA A 135 14.25 -11.22 -23.97
N SER A 136 15.49 -11.55 -24.34
CA SER A 136 16.25 -12.57 -23.61
C SER A 136 16.74 -11.99 -22.29
N VAL A 137 16.66 -12.78 -21.22
CA VAL A 137 17.12 -12.40 -19.88
C VAL A 137 18.19 -13.36 -19.33
N GLY A 138 18.62 -14.34 -20.12
CA GLY A 138 19.54 -15.38 -19.68
C GLY A 138 19.01 -16.13 -18.45
N ALA A 139 19.89 -16.40 -17.49
CA ALA A 139 19.56 -17.15 -16.27
C ALA A 139 18.90 -16.30 -15.16
N LEU A 140 18.46 -15.06 -15.45
CA LEU A 140 17.78 -14.23 -14.45
C LEU A 140 16.44 -14.84 -14.04
N ASP A 141 16.13 -14.78 -12.76
CA ASP A 141 14.84 -15.14 -12.19
C ASP A 141 14.36 -14.05 -11.24
N PHE A 142 13.09 -13.68 -11.34
CA PHE A 142 12.53 -12.54 -10.64
C PHE A 142 11.00 -12.59 -10.60
N ARG A 143 10.43 -12.00 -9.56
CA ARG A 143 8.97 -11.87 -9.40
C ARG A 143 8.44 -10.47 -9.72
N GLN A 144 9.32 -9.47 -9.82
CA GLN A 144 8.94 -8.09 -10.12
C GLN A 144 9.63 -7.57 -11.39
N LEU A 145 8.91 -6.74 -12.14
CA LEU A 145 9.40 -6.02 -13.31
C LEU A 145 9.01 -4.55 -13.17
N TYR A 146 9.90 -3.65 -13.55
CA TYR A 146 9.63 -2.21 -13.56
C TYR A 146 9.85 -1.64 -14.96
N VAL A 147 8.88 -0.90 -15.47
CA VAL A 147 8.96 -0.24 -16.79
C VAL A 147 8.80 1.26 -16.59
N ASN A 148 9.81 2.02 -16.98
CA ASN A 148 9.91 3.47 -16.74
C ASN A 148 9.67 3.85 -15.27
N GLY A 149 10.24 3.06 -14.35
CA GLY A 149 10.10 3.25 -12.90
C GLY A 149 8.78 2.76 -12.31
N THR A 150 7.87 2.21 -13.10
CA THR A 150 6.58 1.69 -12.63
C THR A 150 6.58 0.16 -12.53
N ARG A 151 6.14 -0.37 -11.38
CA ARG A 151 5.86 -1.80 -11.18
C ARG A 151 4.88 -2.36 -12.22
N ALA A 152 5.28 -3.39 -12.94
CA ALA A 152 4.46 -4.18 -13.85
C ALA A 152 3.72 -5.29 -13.09
N THR A 153 2.59 -5.72 -13.65
CA THR A 153 1.77 -6.79 -13.06
C THR A 153 2.31 -8.13 -13.54
N ARG A 154 2.62 -9.04 -12.62
CA ARG A 154 2.91 -10.42 -13.00
C ARG A 154 1.62 -11.04 -13.53
N ALA A 155 1.66 -11.56 -14.76
CA ALA A 155 0.47 -11.96 -15.49
C ALA A 155 -0.39 -12.95 -14.70
N ARG A 156 -1.69 -12.64 -14.56
CA ARG A 156 -2.61 -13.40 -13.70
C ARG A 156 -3.98 -13.63 -14.34
N PHE A 157 -4.66 -14.66 -13.88
CA PHE A 157 -6.01 -15.04 -14.30
C PHE A 157 -6.91 -15.36 -13.09
N PRO A 158 -8.07 -14.70 -12.96
CA PRO A 158 -8.52 -13.59 -13.80
C PRO A 158 -7.66 -12.34 -13.57
N ASP A 159 -7.83 -11.32 -14.43
CA ASP A 159 -7.04 -10.09 -14.36
C ASP A 159 -7.26 -9.31 -13.06
N THR A 160 -6.41 -8.31 -12.83
CA THR A 160 -6.47 -7.46 -11.64
C THR A 160 -7.84 -6.79 -11.45
N GLY A 161 -8.38 -6.88 -10.23
CA GLY A 161 -9.75 -6.44 -9.91
C GLY A 161 -10.77 -7.60 -9.86
N ALA A 162 -10.40 -8.77 -10.39
CA ALA A 162 -11.17 -10.00 -10.29
C ALA A 162 -10.45 -11.05 -9.41
N ASN A 163 -11.21 -12.03 -8.90
CA ASN A 163 -10.72 -13.22 -8.19
C ASN A 163 -11.71 -14.36 -8.42
N PHE A 164 -11.25 -15.60 -8.55
CA PHE A 164 -12.12 -16.75 -8.33
C PHE A 164 -12.32 -16.98 -6.83
N HIS A 165 -13.14 -17.97 -6.49
CA HIS A 165 -13.36 -18.37 -5.12
C HIS A 165 -13.24 -19.90 -5.03
N LEU A 166 -12.53 -20.37 -4.02
CA LEU A 166 -12.36 -21.80 -3.77
C LEU A 166 -13.73 -22.46 -3.53
N GLN A 167 -14.05 -23.55 -4.22
CA GLN A 167 -15.31 -24.27 -3.96
C GLN A 167 -15.22 -25.10 -2.68
N SER A 168 -14.10 -25.82 -2.48
CA SER A 168 -13.78 -26.56 -1.25
C SER A 168 -12.33 -27.05 -1.26
N GLY A 169 -11.80 -27.43 -0.10
CA GLY A 169 -10.57 -28.22 0.02
C GLY A 169 -10.87 -29.65 0.48
N ASP A 170 -10.14 -30.63 -0.05
CA ASP A 170 -10.18 -32.03 0.38
C ASP A 170 -8.83 -32.40 0.99
N LYS A 171 -8.77 -32.41 2.34
CA LYS A 171 -7.54 -32.71 3.08
C LYS A 171 -7.11 -34.16 2.92
N ALA A 172 -8.04 -35.10 2.75
CA ALA A 172 -7.73 -36.53 2.65
C ALA A 172 -7.04 -36.86 1.33
N ASN A 173 -7.53 -36.27 0.24
CA ASN A 173 -6.96 -36.45 -1.11
C ASN A 173 -5.95 -35.36 -1.49
N GLN A 174 -5.73 -34.36 -0.63
CA GLN A 174 -4.83 -33.22 -0.83
C GLN A 174 -5.11 -32.46 -2.14
N VAL A 175 -6.38 -32.15 -2.38
CA VAL A 175 -6.81 -31.39 -3.57
C VAL A 175 -7.63 -30.16 -3.21
N LEU A 176 -7.49 -29.12 -4.02
CA LEU A 176 -8.29 -27.90 -3.99
C LEU A 176 -9.30 -27.93 -5.14
N LYS A 177 -10.57 -27.65 -4.86
CA LYS A 177 -11.64 -27.71 -5.86
C LYS A 177 -12.00 -26.32 -6.37
N VAL A 178 -11.96 -26.17 -7.69
CA VAL A 178 -12.37 -24.97 -8.44
C VAL A 178 -13.35 -25.36 -9.55
N ALA A 179 -14.03 -24.39 -10.16
CA ALA A 179 -14.87 -24.71 -11.32
C ALA A 179 -13.98 -25.14 -12.51
N ASP A 180 -14.41 -26.13 -13.29
CA ASP A 180 -13.62 -26.64 -14.42
C ASP A 180 -13.28 -25.55 -15.46
N SER A 181 -14.20 -24.61 -15.66
CA SER A 181 -14.06 -23.43 -16.53
C SER A 181 -12.98 -22.43 -16.08
N GLN A 182 -12.49 -22.53 -14.84
CA GLN A 182 -11.50 -21.62 -14.26
C GLN A 182 -10.06 -22.10 -14.40
N ILE A 183 -9.86 -23.33 -14.86
CA ILE A 183 -8.54 -23.95 -15.00
C ILE A 183 -8.36 -24.57 -16.39
N SER A 184 -7.15 -24.51 -16.91
CA SER A 184 -6.79 -25.15 -18.16
C SER A 184 -5.37 -25.71 -18.07
N ASN A 185 -4.98 -26.49 -19.08
CA ASN A 185 -3.63 -27.03 -19.19
C ASN A 185 -2.67 -25.97 -19.74
N TRP A 186 -2.44 -24.91 -18.98
CA TRP A 186 -1.57 -23.80 -19.34
C TRP A 186 -0.10 -24.24 -19.53
N GLY A 187 0.63 -23.50 -20.36
CA GLY A 187 2.05 -23.69 -20.57
C GLY A 187 2.85 -23.61 -19.27
N ASN A 188 3.83 -24.50 -19.12
CA ASN A 188 4.63 -24.64 -17.90
C ASN A 188 3.75 -24.82 -16.64
N PHE A 189 2.69 -25.62 -16.73
CA PHE A 189 1.68 -25.84 -15.69
C PHE A 189 2.25 -25.93 -14.26
N ASN A 190 3.36 -26.66 -14.06
CA ASN A 190 3.97 -26.83 -12.73
C ASN A 190 4.63 -25.56 -12.15
N ARG A 191 4.74 -24.48 -12.92
CA ARG A 191 5.19 -23.15 -12.49
C ARG A 191 4.05 -22.16 -12.33
N VAL A 192 2.83 -22.52 -12.75
CA VAL A 192 1.65 -21.71 -12.47
C VAL A 192 1.42 -21.75 -10.95
N GLU A 193 1.15 -20.59 -10.38
CA GLU A 193 0.92 -20.44 -8.95
C GLU A 193 -0.57 -20.12 -8.72
N MET A 194 -1.26 -20.92 -7.92
CA MET A 194 -2.54 -20.51 -7.31
C MET A 194 -2.21 -19.65 -6.10
N VAL A 195 -2.65 -18.39 -6.12
CA VAL A 195 -2.57 -17.49 -4.97
C VAL A 195 -3.90 -17.55 -4.23
N LEU A 196 -3.92 -18.24 -3.09
CA LEU A 196 -5.11 -18.48 -2.28
C LEU A 196 -5.08 -17.64 -1.00
N GLN A 197 -6.10 -16.81 -0.79
CA GLN A 197 -6.21 -15.94 0.39
C GLN A 197 -7.01 -16.65 1.48
N LEU A 198 -6.38 -16.96 2.61
CA LEU A 198 -6.98 -17.60 3.77
C LEU A 198 -6.88 -16.66 4.97
N GLN A 199 -8.01 -16.09 5.38
CA GLN A 199 -8.11 -15.15 6.50
C GLN A 199 -7.07 -14.01 6.41
N TRP A 200 -6.05 -14.01 7.26
CA TRP A 200 -5.00 -13.00 7.38
C TRP A 200 -3.78 -13.26 6.48
N ALA A 201 -3.80 -14.31 5.64
CA ALA A 201 -2.62 -14.78 4.94
C ALA A 201 -2.90 -15.18 3.48
N GLU A 202 -1.94 -14.89 2.62
CA GLU A 202 -1.82 -15.38 1.26
C GLU A 202 -0.99 -16.65 1.17
N ASN A 203 -1.29 -17.47 0.16
CA ASN A 203 -0.64 -18.75 -0.06
C ASN A 203 -0.35 -18.92 -1.54
N PHE A 204 0.92 -18.95 -1.91
CA PHE A 204 1.43 -19.21 -3.25
C PHE A 204 1.65 -20.71 -3.41
N LEU A 205 0.75 -21.37 -4.14
CA LEU A 205 0.69 -22.82 -4.27
C LEU A 205 0.99 -23.20 -5.72
N ARG A 206 2.15 -23.83 -5.98
CA ARG A 206 2.48 -24.24 -7.34
C ARG A 206 1.64 -25.44 -7.74
N LEU A 207 1.11 -25.41 -8.96
CA LEU A 207 0.25 -26.49 -9.45
C LEU A 207 1.09 -27.75 -9.75
N LYS A 208 0.45 -28.92 -9.65
CA LYS A 208 1.06 -30.23 -9.97
C LYS A 208 0.27 -30.97 -11.04
N SER A 209 -1.05 -31.05 -10.86
CA SER A 209 -1.97 -31.65 -11.83
C SER A 209 -3.40 -31.24 -11.52
N TYR A 210 -4.33 -31.54 -12.42
CA TYR A 210 -5.76 -31.46 -12.11
C TYR A 210 -6.54 -32.55 -12.85
N THR A 211 -7.69 -32.92 -12.30
CA THR A 211 -8.69 -33.74 -12.99
C THR A 211 -10.03 -33.03 -12.96
N SER A 212 -10.80 -33.11 -14.04
CA SER A 212 -12.11 -32.47 -14.15
C SER A 212 -13.21 -33.52 -14.26
N SER A 213 -14.28 -33.34 -13.48
CA SER A 213 -15.48 -34.18 -13.52
C SER A 213 -16.68 -33.38 -13.05
N ASN A 214 -17.81 -33.48 -13.76
CA ASN A 214 -19.07 -32.83 -13.40
C ASN A 214 -18.97 -31.31 -13.11
N GLY A 215 -18.22 -30.56 -13.94
CA GLY A 215 -18.10 -29.10 -13.78
C GLY A 215 -17.10 -28.64 -12.71
N VAL A 216 -16.40 -29.57 -12.05
CA VAL A 216 -15.45 -29.29 -10.98
C VAL A 216 -14.08 -29.84 -11.33
N ALA A 217 -13.04 -29.03 -11.15
CA ALA A 217 -11.65 -29.45 -11.23
C ALA A 217 -11.08 -29.69 -9.83
N SER A 218 -10.54 -30.90 -9.59
CA SER A 218 -9.73 -31.23 -8.43
C SER A 218 -8.26 -30.96 -8.75
N VAL A 219 -7.71 -29.92 -8.15
CA VAL A 219 -6.35 -29.44 -8.41
C VAL A 219 -5.41 -29.94 -7.32
N SER A 220 -4.38 -30.67 -7.72
CA SER A 220 -3.25 -31.04 -6.87
C SER A 220 -2.16 -29.97 -6.97
N ILE A 221 -1.55 -29.65 -5.83
CA ILE A 221 -0.42 -28.73 -5.71
C ILE A 221 0.87 -29.52 -5.46
N GLN A 222 2.03 -28.86 -5.55
CA GLN A 222 3.31 -29.50 -5.30
C GLN A 222 3.46 -30.01 -3.85
N ASP A 223 4.29 -31.03 -3.66
CA ASP A 223 4.30 -31.85 -2.44
C ASP A 223 4.74 -31.08 -1.19
N HIS A 224 5.66 -30.11 -1.34
CA HIS A 224 6.09 -29.25 -0.24
C HIS A 224 4.90 -28.44 0.30
N GLU A 225 4.22 -27.70 -0.58
CA GLU A 225 3.06 -26.88 -0.22
C GLU A 225 1.89 -27.73 0.27
N ALA A 226 1.62 -28.89 -0.34
CA ALA A 226 0.61 -29.84 0.12
C ALA A 226 0.91 -30.37 1.53
N GLY A 227 2.19 -30.62 1.81
CA GLY A 227 2.70 -31.07 3.11
C GLY A 227 2.46 -30.07 4.24
N ILE A 228 2.22 -28.80 3.93
CA ILE A 228 1.93 -27.72 4.88
C ILE A 228 0.43 -27.41 4.89
N LEU A 229 -0.15 -27.04 3.75
CA LEU A 229 -1.53 -26.53 3.64
C LEU A 229 -2.58 -27.46 4.22
N PHE A 230 -2.48 -28.76 3.89
CA PHE A 230 -3.48 -29.74 4.29
C PHE A 230 -3.27 -30.26 5.72
N LYS A 231 -2.11 -29.99 6.32
CA LYS A 231 -1.79 -30.38 7.69
C LYS A 231 -2.11 -29.28 8.69
N ARG A 232 -1.70 -28.03 8.42
CA ARG A 232 -1.91 -26.93 9.36
C ARG A 232 -3.41 -26.63 9.54
N PRO A 233 -3.87 -26.34 10.77
CA PRO A 233 -5.26 -25.97 11.03
C PRO A 233 -5.54 -24.50 10.74
N TYR A 234 -4.56 -23.62 10.93
CA TYR A 234 -4.68 -22.17 10.74
C TYR A 234 -3.64 -21.65 9.73
N PRO A 235 -3.95 -20.59 8.97
CA PRO A 235 -5.30 -20.05 8.74
C PRO A 235 -6.24 -21.09 8.11
N PHE A 236 -7.54 -20.95 8.32
CA PHE A 236 -8.53 -21.95 7.92
C PHE A 236 -8.64 -22.09 6.41
N LEU A 237 -8.44 -23.30 5.89
CA LEU A 237 -8.77 -23.66 4.51
C LEU A 237 -10.30 -23.70 4.32
N SER A 238 -10.85 -22.60 3.81
CA SER A 238 -12.30 -22.39 3.75
C SER A 238 -12.83 -22.25 2.32
N ALA A 239 -14.01 -22.82 2.06
CA ALA A 239 -14.77 -22.52 0.84
C ALA A 239 -15.12 -21.03 0.76
N GLY A 240 -15.22 -20.48 -0.45
CA GLY A 240 -15.43 -19.05 -0.68
C GLY A 240 -14.16 -18.20 -0.52
N SER A 241 -13.01 -18.78 -0.20
CA SER A 241 -11.74 -18.04 -0.12
C SER A 241 -11.34 -17.48 -1.50
N PRO A 242 -11.02 -16.18 -1.61
CA PRO A 242 -10.57 -15.59 -2.87
C PRO A 242 -9.28 -16.25 -3.39
N LEU A 243 -9.22 -16.47 -4.70
CA LEU A 243 -8.02 -16.98 -5.36
C LEU A 243 -7.82 -16.43 -6.77
N HIS A 244 -6.61 -16.52 -7.26
CA HIS A 244 -6.27 -16.40 -8.68
C HIS A 244 -5.11 -17.30 -9.06
N PHE A 245 -4.89 -17.44 -10.36
CA PHE A 245 -3.71 -18.09 -10.92
C PHE A 245 -2.76 -17.04 -11.48
N GLU A 246 -1.46 -17.23 -11.36
CA GLU A 246 -0.46 -16.35 -11.96
C GLU A 246 0.69 -17.13 -12.56
N ASN A 247 1.55 -16.42 -13.30
CA ASN A 247 2.77 -16.96 -13.90
C ASN A 247 2.55 -17.91 -15.09
N ALA A 248 1.63 -17.57 -15.99
CA ALA A 248 1.50 -18.23 -17.28
C ALA A 248 1.58 -17.22 -18.44
N ARG A 249 2.05 -17.66 -19.60
CA ARG A 249 2.16 -16.83 -20.81
C ARG A 249 0.78 -16.37 -21.28
N GLU A 250 -0.18 -17.28 -21.18
CA GLU A 250 -1.58 -17.16 -21.57
C GLU A 250 -2.33 -16.08 -20.79
N PHE A 251 -1.80 -15.69 -19.62
CA PHE A 251 -2.40 -14.68 -18.77
C PHE A 251 -2.01 -13.25 -19.15
N ILE A 252 -1.14 -13.05 -20.16
CA ILE A 252 -0.85 -11.69 -20.63
C ILE A 252 -1.99 -11.24 -21.54
N THR A 253 -2.97 -10.58 -20.93
CA THR A 253 -4.17 -10.09 -21.61
C THR A 253 -4.39 -8.60 -21.43
N GLU A 254 -3.81 -7.99 -20.38
CA GLU A 254 -3.92 -6.57 -20.10
C GLU A 254 -2.58 -5.82 -20.23
N PRO A 255 -2.58 -4.57 -20.73
CA PRO A 255 -1.39 -3.74 -20.77
C PRO A 255 -0.74 -3.57 -19.40
N GLY A 256 0.58 -3.75 -19.34
CA GLY A 256 1.36 -3.73 -18.11
C GLY A 256 1.65 -5.11 -17.53
N GLU A 257 1.15 -6.19 -18.13
CA GLU A 257 1.42 -7.55 -17.68
C GLU A 257 2.69 -8.15 -18.26
N PHE A 258 3.40 -8.94 -17.46
CA PHE A 258 4.61 -9.65 -17.85
C PHE A 258 4.64 -11.11 -17.41
N TYR A 259 5.44 -11.90 -18.12
CA TYR A 259 5.67 -13.32 -17.85
C TYR A 259 7.11 -13.67 -18.18
N LEU A 260 7.78 -14.36 -17.25
CA LEU A 260 9.12 -14.89 -17.43
C LEU A 260 9.05 -16.37 -17.78
N ASP A 261 9.39 -16.70 -19.03
CA ASP A 261 9.67 -18.07 -19.41
C ASP A 261 11.08 -18.45 -18.98
N LYS A 262 11.21 -19.03 -17.79
CA LYS A 262 12.51 -19.43 -17.21
C LYS A 262 13.22 -20.48 -18.06
N ALA A 263 12.46 -21.42 -18.65
CA ALA A 263 13.03 -22.47 -19.50
C ALA A 263 13.57 -21.90 -20.81
N ALA A 264 12.81 -21.00 -21.43
CA ALA A 264 13.23 -20.32 -22.66
C ALA A 264 14.11 -19.08 -22.41
N GLN A 265 14.42 -18.75 -21.15
CA GLN A 265 15.20 -17.57 -20.75
C GLN A 265 14.69 -16.26 -21.40
N THR A 266 13.37 -16.15 -21.53
CA THR A 266 12.70 -15.10 -22.29
C THR A 266 11.66 -14.41 -21.41
N LEU A 267 11.82 -13.10 -21.26
CA LEU A 267 10.82 -12.24 -20.65
C LEU A 267 9.87 -11.74 -21.72
N TYR A 268 8.58 -11.80 -21.44
CA TYR A 268 7.53 -11.22 -22.26
C TYR A 268 6.79 -10.12 -21.51
N TYR A 269 6.36 -9.10 -22.25
CA TYR A 269 5.67 -7.94 -21.71
C TYR A 269 4.63 -7.41 -22.70
N LEU A 270 3.44 -7.04 -22.23
CA LEU A 270 2.47 -6.26 -23.00
C LEU A 270 2.59 -4.79 -22.58
N PRO A 271 3.13 -3.90 -23.42
CA PRO A 271 3.36 -2.51 -23.03
C PRO A 271 2.08 -1.75 -22.76
N ARG A 272 2.13 -0.83 -21.80
CA ARG A 272 1.04 0.09 -21.49
C ARG A 272 0.92 1.18 -22.57
N PRO A 273 -0.27 1.81 -22.70
CA PRO A 273 -0.39 3.02 -23.48
C PRO A 273 0.67 4.06 -23.10
N GLY A 274 1.43 4.54 -24.09
CA GLY A 274 2.52 5.52 -23.91
C GLY A 274 3.90 4.91 -23.66
N GLU A 275 4.02 3.60 -23.43
CA GLU A 275 5.32 2.94 -23.33
C GLU A 275 5.85 2.57 -24.72
N THR A 276 6.92 3.24 -25.15
CA THR A 276 7.61 2.92 -26.40
C THR A 276 8.78 2.00 -26.10
N MET A 277 8.68 0.71 -26.44
CA MET A 277 9.66 -0.30 -26.02
C MET A 277 11.08 -0.10 -26.56
N SER A 278 11.26 0.64 -27.66
CA SER A 278 12.60 0.99 -28.16
C SER A 278 13.34 2.00 -27.29
N SER A 279 12.63 2.75 -26.45
CA SER A 279 13.18 3.76 -25.53
C SER A 279 12.80 3.54 -24.07
N ALA A 280 12.00 2.52 -23.77
CA ALA A 280 11.55 2.22 -22.42
C ALA A 280 12.73 1.70 -21.57
N THR A 281 12.81 2.19 -20.33
CA THR A 281 13.73 1.63 -19.33
C THR A 281 13.03 0.47 -18.65
N VAL A 282 13.41 -0.76 -18.98
CA VAL A 282 12.84 -1.97 -18.38
C VAL A 282 13.85 -2.59 -17.42
N GLN A 283 13.48 -2.75 -16.16
CA GLN A 283 14.37 -3.14 -15.08
C GLN A 283 13.83 -4.31 -14.27
N VAL A 284 14.71 -5.25 -13.95
CA VAL A 284 14.41 -6.41 -13.07
C VAL A 284 15.39 -6.42 -11.90
N PRO A 285 14.92 -6.64 -10.66
CA PRO A 285 15.79 -6.75 -9.50
C PRO A 285 16.56 -8.08 -9.51
N THR A 286 17.70 -8.15 -8.82
CA THR A 286 18.55 -9.36 -8.80
C THR A 286 19.02 -9.82 -7.43
N LEU A 287 19.13 -8.95 -6.44
CA LEU A 287 19.59 -9.30 -5.08
C LEU A 287 18.45 -9.27 -4.07
N LYS A 288 18.47 -10.18 -3.09
CA LYS A 288 17.56 -10.17 -1.93
C LYS A 288 17.83 -8.99 -1.00
N THR A 289 19.10 -8.67 -0.81
CA THR A 289 19.58 -7.67 0.15
C THR A 289 20.61 -6.78 -0.51
N LEU A 290 20.49 -5.47 -0.34
CA LEU A 290 21.44 -4.48 -0.85
C LEU A 290 22.55 -4.28 0.18
N PHE A 291 22.19 -3.93 1.41
CA PHE A 291 23.11 -3.76 2.54
C PHE A 291 22.81 -4.78 3.63
N ASP A 292 23.84 -5.44 4.13
CA ASP A 292 23.75 -6.41 5.22
C ASP A 292 24.69 -5.96 6.34
N VAL A 293 24.14 -5.47 7.44
CA VAL A 293 24.89 -4.97 8.60
C VAL A 293 24.86 -6.05 9.66
N LYS A 294 25.97 -6.75 9.84
CA LYS A 294 26.00 -7.96 10.65
C LYS A 294 27.24 -8.01 11.53
N GLY A 295 27.03 -7.97 12.85
CA GLY A 295 28.09 -8.20 13.83
C GLY A 295 28.56 -9.65 13.78
N ASP A 296 29.84 -9.87 14.11
CA ASP A 296 30.43 -11.22 14.05
C ASP A 296 29.78 -12.17 15.07
N SER A 297 29.24 -11.61 16.16
CA SER A 297 28.42 -12.31 17.15
C SER A 297 27.67 -11.31 18.02
N LEU A 298 26.77 -11.79 18.89
CA LEU A 298 26.13 -10.99 19.95
C LEU A 298 27.12 -10.32 20.91
N GLY A 299 28.36 -10.82 21.01
CA GLY A 299 29.43 -10.21 21.82
C GLY A 299 30.37 -9.30 21.04
N SER A 300 30.15 -9.16 19.74
CA SER A 300 30.96 -8.30 18.85
C SER A 300 30.03 -7.69 17.81
N PRO A 301 29.21 -6.71 18.21
CA PRO A 301 28.25 -6.08 17.33
C PRO A 301 28.92 -5.07 16.38
N VAL A 302 28.27 -4.77 15.25
CA VAL A 302 28.59 -3.55 14.48
C VAL A 302 28.06 -2.35 15.26
N HIS A 303 28.82 -1.28 15.39
CA HIS A 303 28.33 -0.14 16.16
C HIS A 303 28.69 1.25 15.62
N HIS A 304 27.91 2.25 16.01
CA HIS A 304 28.11 3.67 15.67
C HIS A 304 28.14 3.91 14.14
N LEU A 305 27.23 3.28 13.41
CA LEU A 305 27.14 3.32 11.94
C LEU A 305 25.83 3.98 11.49
N LYS A 306 25.92 4.96 10.59
CA LYS A 306 24.78 5.81 10.21
C LYS A 306 24.59 5.87 8.70
N PHE A 307 23.33 5.75 8.25
CA PHE A 307 22.92 5.84 6.85
C PHE A 307 21.89 6.96 6.67
N SER A 308 22.18 7.93 5.82
CA SER A 308 21.32 9.11 5.67
C SER A 308 21.07 9.58 4.23
N GLY A 309 19.81 9.83 3.88
CA GLY A 309 19.43 10.36 2.57
C GLY A 309 19.65 9.39 1.40
N ILE A 310 19.76 8.08 1.66
CA ILE A 310 20.02 7.06 0.64
C ILE A 310 18.69 6.52 0.10
N THR A 311 18.58 6.39 -1.23
CA THR A 311 17.49 5.65 -1.85
C THR A 311 17.90 4.20 -2.08
N PHE A 312 17.24 3.26 -1.42
CA PHE A 312 17.38 1.82 -1.63
C PHE A 312 16.22 1.35 -2.51
N THR A 313 16.51 0.62 -3.59
CA THR A 313 15.45 0.20 -4.52
C THR A 313 15.71 -1.13 -5.21
N GLN A 314 14.65 -1.81 -5.62
CA GLN A 314 14.68 -2.97 -6.51
C GLN A 314 15.51 -4.14 -5.95
N THR A 315 15.00 -4.75 -4.89
CA THR A 315 15.42 -6.10 -4.43
C THR A 315 14.50 -7.19 -4.98
N ASN A 316 14.96 -8.43 -4.98
CA ASN A 316 14.28 -9.58 -5.55
C ASN A 316 14.09 -10.66 -4.48
N TRP A 317 13.00 -11.41 -4.54
CA TRP A 317 12.81 -12.60 -3.72
C TRP A 317 11.92 -13.59 -4.48
N THR A 318 12.38 -14.83 -4.63
CA THR A 318 11.75 -15.84 -5.51
C THR A 318 11.19 -17.05 -4.76
N GLU A 319 11.17 -17.03 -3.42
CA GLU A 319 10.76 -18.17 -2.58
C GLU A 319 9.41 -18.78 -3.00
N ALA A 320 8.40 -17.92 -3.17
CA ALA A 320 7.08 -18.32 -3.65
C ALA A 320 7.10 -19.08 -4.99
N SER A 321 8.04 -18.76 -5.89
CA SER A 321 8.18 -19.45 -7.18
C SER A 321 9.06 -20.70 -7.13
N ASP A 322 10.02 -20.74 -6.19
CA ASP A 322 11.00 -21.81 -6.08
C ASP A 322 10.53 -22.95 -5.16
N ASN A 323 9.78 -22.63 -4.11
CA ASN A 323 9.33 -23.58 -3.08
C ASN A 323 7.83 -23.49 -2.75
N GLY A 324 7.10 -22.54 -3.35
CA GLY A 324 5.80 -22.11 -2.83
C GLY A 324 5.99 -21.27 -1.57
N LEU A 325 4.91 -20.66 -1.08
CA LEU A 325 4.97 -19.85 0.14
C LEU A 325 3.61 -19.82 0.81
N LEU A 326 3.56 -20.20 2.08
CA LEU A 326 2.34 -20.16 2.87
C LEU A 326 2.59 -19.24 4.07
N ASN A 327 1.97 -18.07 4.06
CA ASN A 327 2.14 -17.11 5.15
C ASN A 327 1.50 -17.69 6.43
N GLY A 328 2.28 -17.73 7.52
CA GLY A 328 1.84 -18.11 8.86
C GLY A 328 1.14 -16.93 9.52
N GLN A 329 1.85 -15.81 9.64
CA GLN A 329 1.32 -14.49 9.98
C GLN A 329 2.40 -13.41 9.78
N GLY A 330 2.04 -12.17 9.48
CA GLY A 330 3.00 -11.06 9.38
C GLY A 330 4.08 -11.21 8.29
N GLY A 331 3.87 -12.10 7.33
CA GLY A 331 4.81 -12.43 6.26
C GLY A 331 5.79 -13.55 6.60
N LEU A 332 5.82 -14.01 7.85
CA LEU A 332 6.63 -15.16 8.26
C LEU A 332 6.02 -16.41 7.65
N TYR A 333 6.77 -17.12 6.80
CA TYR A 333 6.22 -18.21 5.98
C TYR A 333 6.50 -19.58 6.57
N ASN A 334 5.53 -20.49 6.51
CA ASN A 334 5.70 -21.84 7.02
C ASN A 334 6.73 -22.63 6.20
N ILE A 335 7.64 -23.29 6.90
CA ILE A 335 8.53 -24.34 6.36
C ILE A 335 7.93 -25.72 6.61
N SER A 336 7.27 -25.91 7.76
CA SER A 336 6.58 -27.16 8.08
C SER A 336 5.44 -26.92 9.05
N ALA A 337 4.50 -27.86 9.07
CA ALA A 337 3.38 -27.86 10.01
C ALA A 337 2.82 -29.26 10.24
N ASP A 338 2.11 -29.43 11.35
CA ASP A 338 1.33 -30.62 11.65
C ASP A 338 -0.16 -30.32 11.93
N THR A 339 -0.92 -31.37 12.19
CA THR A 339 -2.36 -31.28 12.48
C THR A 339 -2.68 -30.79 13.89
N ASN A 340 -1.69 -30.68 14.77
CA ASN A 340 -1.83 -30.19 16.14
C ASN A 340 -1.57 -28.68 16.24
N ASN A 341 -1.42 -28.00 15.11
CA ASN A 341 -1.01 -26.59 15.02
C ASN A 341 0.45 -26.32 15.43
N ASN A 342 1.32 -27.34 15.48
CA ASN A 342 2.74 -27.05 15.57
C ASN A 342 3.20 -26.56 14.21
N GLN A 343 3.69 -25.33 14.15
CA GLN A 343 4.05 -24.66 12.92
C GLN A 343 5.45 -24.04 13.05
N TYR A 344 6.25 -24.22 12.02
CA TYR A 344 7.62 -23.69 11.94
C TYR A 344 7.67 -22.71 10.79
N VAL A 345 8.20 -21.52 11.04
CA VAL A 345 8.23 -20.43 10.05
C VAL A 345 9.65 -19.92 9.85
N ASP A 346 9.86 -19.34 8.69
CA ASP A 346 11.08 -18.60 8.35
C ASP A 346 10.76 -17.15 8.04
N ARG A 347 11.81 -16.34 7.99
CA ARG A 347 11.75 -14.89 7.86
C ARG A 347 12.01 -14.44 6.42
N PRO A 348 11.16 -13.59 5.83
CA PRO A 348 11.44 -12.99 4.54
C PRO A 348 12.73 -12.16 4.56
N PRO A 349 13.52 -12.13 3.46
CA PRO A 349 14.69 -11.27 3.41
C PRO A 349 14.30 -9.79 3.33
N ALA A 350 15.23 -8.91 3.70
CA ALA A 350 15.07 -7.47 3.61
C ALA A 350 16.07 -6.81 2.66
N GLY A 351 15.67 -5.67 2.09
CA GLY A 351 16.55 -4.84 1.27
C GLY A 351 17.73 -4.27 2.04
N VAL A 352 17.52 -3.94 3.31
CA VAL A 352 18.58 -3.67 4.30
C VAL A 352 18.33 -4.55 5.52
N ASN A 353 19.31 -5.39 5.84
CA ASN A 353 19.28 -6.30 6.99
C ASN A 353 20.24 -5.82 8.09
N VAL A 354 19.83 -5.95 9.34
CA VAL A 354 20.66 -5.60 10.52
C VAL A 354 20.56 -6.70 11.57
N GLU A 355 21.72 -7.23 11.96
CA GLU A 355 21.87 -8.27 12.99
C GLU A 355 23.08 -7.95 13.87
N ASN A 356 22.98 -8.18 15.18
CA ASN A 356 24.08 -7.98 16.13
C ASN A 356 24.68 -6.57 15.99
N ALA A 357 23.93 -5.52 16.32
CA ALA A 357 24.36 -4.15 16.07
C ALA A 357 23.89 -3.15 17.15
N ASP A 358 24.73 -2.19 17.50
CA ASP A 358 24.47 -1.19 18.55
C ASP A 358 24.64 0.24 18.02
N ASP A 359 23.76 1.18 18.39
CA ASP A 359 23.86 2.60 17.96
C ASP A 359 23.93 2.75 16.42
N LEU A 360 22.94 2.19 15.73
CA LEU A 360 22.74 2.45 14.31
C LEU A 360 21.69 3.54 14.08
N SER A 361 21.83 4.28 12.96
CA SER A 361 20.83 5.26 12.54
C SER A 361 20.52 5.17 11.06
N PHE A 362 19.24 5.01 10.74
CA PHE A 362 18.68 5.18 9.40
C PHE A 362 17.82 6.43 9.38
N SER A 363 18.33 7.51 8.77
CA SER A 363 17.64 8.80 8.75
C SER A 363 17.41 9.40 7.36
N GLY A 364 16.19 9.83 7.06
CA GLY A 364 15.92 10.51 5.78
C GLY A 364 16.06 9.62 4.54
N ASN A 365 16.14 8.30 4.69
CA ASN A 365 16.31 7.37 3.58
C ASN A 365 14.98 7.15 2.83
N THR A 366 15.07 6.53 1.66
CA THR A 366 13.90 6.12 0.89
C THR A 366 14.06 4.66 0.49
N PHE A 367 13.11 3.82 0.91
CA PHE A 367 13.02 2.44 0.49
C PHE A 367 11.85 2.33 -0.49
N THR A 368 12.13 1.93 -1.72
CA THR A 368 11.08 1.80 -2.74
C THR A 368 11.26 0.57 -3.61
N HIS A 369 10.19 0.04 -4.19
CA HIS A 369 10.28 -1.04 -5.18
C HIS A 369 10.98 -2.30 -4.65
N MET A 370 10.78 -2.65 -3.38
CA MET A 370 11.44 -3.81 -2.77
C MET A 370 10.67 -5.09 -3.08
N GLY A 371 11.40 -6.18 -3.31
CA GLY A 371 10.85 -7.49 -3.65
C GLY A 371 10.43 -8.32 -2.43
N SER A 372 10.68 -7.84 -1.21
CA SER A 372 10.26 -8.44 0.06
C SER A 372 10.14 -7.35 1.14
N THR A 373 10.82 -7.46 2.28
CA THR A 373 10.88 -6.46 3.35
C THR A 373 11.78 -5.27 2.97
N ALA A 374 11.45 -4.06 3.43
CA ALA A 374 12.26 -2.87 3.13
C ALA A 374 13.51 -2.77 4.03
N LEU A 375 13.30 -2.71 5.35
CA LEU A 375 14.33 -2.64 6.38
C LEU A 375 13.98 -3.63 7.50
N ASP A 376 14.97 -4.36 7.99
CA ASP A 376 14.81 -5.34 9.06
C ASP A 376 15.89 -5.16 10.12
N LEU A 377 15.45 -4.78 11.33
CA LEU A 377 16.25 -4.80 12.55
C LEU A 377 16.00 -6.14 13.25
N ASN A 378 16.71 -7.18 12.81
CA ASN A 378 16.32 -8.57 13.03
C ASN A 378 16.48 -9.00 14.49
N HIS A 379 17.71 -9.24 14.95
CA HIS A 379 18.00 -9.65 16.33
C HIS A 379 19.34 -9.10 16.84
N GLY A 380 19.48 -9.01 18.16
CA GLY A 380 20.64 -8.42 18.82
C GLY A 380 20.93 -6.99 18.38
N VAL A 381 19.87 -6.23 18.14
CA VAL A 381 19.95 -4.82 17.75
C VAL A 381 19.61 -3.94 18.95
N HIS A 382 20.51 -3.03 19.31
CA HIS A 382 20.35 -2.18 20.48
C HIS A 382 20.49 -0.70 20.14
N ASP A 383 19.80 0.15 20.89
CA ASP A 383 19.98 1.61 20.92
C ASP A 383 19.98 2.27 19.52
N SER A 384 19.13 1.76 18.62
CA SER A 384 19.17 2.11 17.19
C SER A 384 17.91 2.86 16.75
N THR A 385 18.04 3.66 15.69
CA THR A 385 16.98 4.59 15.26
C THR A 385 16.64 4.47 13.78
N VAL A 386 15.35 4.50 13.47
CA VAL A 386 14.78 4.54 12.12
C VAL A 386 13.86 5.75 12.05
N THR A 387 14.42 6.89 11.64
CA THR A 387 13.75 8.19 11.77
C THR A 387 13.60 8.93 10.45
N GLY A 388 12.40 9.42 10.13
CA GLY A 388 12.23 10.33 8.99
C GLY A 388 12.43 9.67 7.62
N ASN A 389 12.19 8.37 7.50
CA ASN A 389 12.34 7.64 6.24
C ASN A 389 11.03 7.59 5.45
N VAL A 390 11.14 7.34 4.15
CA VAL A 390 9.98 7.00 3.29
C VAL A 390 10.09 5.55 2.86
N VAL A 391 9.04 4.79 3.09
CA VAL A 391 8.91 3.37 2.72
C VAL A 391 7.69 3.24 1.83
N GLN A 392 7.88 2.94 0.53
CA GLN A 392 6.80 2.91 -0.43
C GLN A 392 6.91 1.81 -1.49
N ASP A 393 5.79 1.27 -1.97
CA ASP A 393 5.77 0.25 -3.04
C ASP A 393 6.63 -0.98 -2.71
N ILE A 394 6.34 -1.57 -1.55
CA ILE A 394 7.07 -2.69 -0.98
C ILE A 394 6.25 -3.96 -1.21
N ALA A 395 6.89 -5.01 -1.74
CA ALA A 395 6.20 -6.28 -2.01
C ALA A 395 5.70 -6.93 -0.71
N GLY A 396 6.44 -6.85 0.39
CA GLY A 396 6.07 -7.38 1.72
C GLY A 396 6.03 -6.32 2.82
N ASN A 397 6.64 -6.62 3.98
CA ASN A 397 6.65 -5.75 5.15
C ASN A 397 7.41 -4.44 4.90
N GLY A 398 6.95 -3.35 5.50
CA GLY A 398 7.68 -2.08 5.50
C GLY A 398 8.96 -2.18 6.35
N ILE A 399 8.81 -2.02 7.66
CA ILE A 399 9.90 -2.11 8.64
C ILE A 399 9.64 -3.30 9.56
N MET A 400 10.61 -4.19 9.70
CA MET A 400 10.58 -5.27 10.66
C MET A 400 11.53 -4.99 11.83
N VAL A 401 11.13 -5.37 13.04
CA VAL A 401 11.93 -5.18 14.26
C VAL A 401 11.79 -6.41 15.17
N GLY A 402 12.88 -6.91 15.69
CA GLY A 402 12.88 -8.01 16.65
C GLY A 402 12.70 -9.40 16.04
N LYS A 403 12.95 -10.38 16.91
CA LYS A 403 12.86 -11.81 16.63
C LYS A 403 11.42 -12.28 16.65
N PHE A 404 11.08 -13.31 15.88
CA PHE A 404 9.75 -13.90 15.84
C PHE A 404 9.84 -15.36 16.27
N SER A 405 10.46 -16.20 15.47
CA SER A 405 10.88 -17.56 15.83
C SER A 405 12.03 -17.97 14.92
N ASP A 406 12.91 -18.83 15.42
CA ASP A 406 13.91 -19.47 14.56
C ASP A 406 13.25 -20.58 13.72
N PRO A 407 13.80 -20.92 12.53
CA PRO A 407 13.23 -21.93 11.64
C PRO A 407 13.03 -23.33 12.24
N ASP A 408 13.79 -23.67 13.28
CA ASP A 408 13.74 -24.96 14.00
C ASP A 408 13.00 -24.88 15.34
N VAL A 409 12.46 -23.70 15.68
CA VAL A 409 11.64 -23.46 16.87
C VAL A 409 10.17 -23.33 16.45
N GLU A 410 9.29 -24.01 17.18
CA GLU A 410 7.86 -23.96 16.94
C GLU A 410 7.34 -22.55 17.28
N LEU A 411 6.52 -21.94 16.41
CA LEU A 411 6.24 -20.50 16.45
C LEU A 411 5.42 -20.02 17.64
N HIS A 412 4.78 -20.93 18.38
CA HIS A 412 4.07 -20.64 19.63
C HIS A 412 4.96 -20.87 20.86
N SER A 413 6.21 -21.30 20.69
CA SER A 413 7.14 -21.50 21.81
C SER A 413 7.53 -20.17 22.46
N VAL A 414 7.65 -20.18 23.80
CA VAL A 414 8.03 -19.00 24.57
C VAL A 414 9.47 -18.61 24.28
N TYR A 415 9.67 -17.37 23.82
CA TYR A 415 10.97 -16.72 23.73
C TYR A 415 11.17 -15.81 24.95
N ASN A 416 11.99 -16.26 25.92
CA ASN A 416 12.29 -15.54 27.15
C ASN A 416 13.76 -15.69 27.60
N PRO A 417 14.73 -15.13 26.86
CA PRO A 417 16.14 -15.27 27.21
C PRO A 417 16.46 -14.68 28.60
N PRO A 418 17.34 -15.31 29.41
CA PRO A 418 18.12 -16.52 29.14
C PRO A 418 17.39 -17.82 29.52
N THR A 419 16.11 -17.72 29.91
CA THR A 419 15.30 -18.86 30.39
C THR A 419 14.50 -19.55 29.28
N SER A 420 14.68 -19.13 28.02
CA SER A 420 14.05 -19.75 26.87
C SER A 420 14.35 -21.26 26.78
N PRO A 421 13.41 -22.07 26.28
CA PRO A 421 13.65 -23.50 26.08
C PRO A 421 14.80 -23.83 25.13
N ALA A 422 15.05 -22.99 24.11
CA ALA A 422 16.11 -23.19 23.14
C ALA A 422 17.48 -22.62 23.59
N GLY A 423 17.56 -22.03 24.80
CA GLY A 423 18.81 -21.59 25.42
C GLY A 423 19.38 -20.29 24.84
N GLU A 424 18.54 -19.44 24.27
CA GLU A 424 18.92 -18.16 23.68
C GLU A 424 19.53 -17.17 24.68
N ASP A 425 20.37 -16.27 24.18
CA ASP A 425 21.11 -15.27 24.95
C ASP A 425 20.30 -13.97 25.09
N VAL A 426 20.36 -13.33 26.27
CA VAL A 426 19.64 -12.07 26.53
C VAL A 426 20.01 -10.93 25.56
N ARG A 427 21.24 -10.95 25.04
CA ARG A 427 21.71 -9.96 24.05
C ARG A 427 21.06 -10.12 22.69
N GLU A 428 20.29 -11.18 22.45
CA GLU A 428 19.55 -11.35 21.22
C GLU A 428 18.27 -10.49 21.18
N VAL A 429 17.75 -10.12 22.36
CA VAL A 429 16.53 -9.32 22.46
C VAL A 429 16.79 -7.92 21.91
N VAL A 430 16.04 -7.52 20.90
CA VAL A 430 16.10 -6.16 20.36
C VAL A 430 15.56 -5.19 21.40
N THR A 431 16.37 -4.21 21.80
CA THR A 431 16.00 -3.24 22.84
C THR A 431 16.49 -1.81 22.57
N GLY A 432 15.80 -0.81 23.11
CA GLY A 432 16.17 0.60 22.92
C GLY A 432 16.03 1.09 21.47
N VAL A 433 15.21 0.43 20.67
CA VAL A 433 14.99 0.78 19.25
C VAL A 433 13.86 1.80 19.10
N SER A 434 14.04 2.78 18.21
CA SER A 434 12.99 3.73 17.87
C SER A 434 12.68 3.77 16.37
N VAL A 435 11.39 3.68 16.03
CA VAL A 435 10.85 3.84 14.68
C VAL A 435 9.95 5.07 14.68
N THR A 436 10.49 6.21 14.23
CA THR A 436 9.78 7.49 14.39
C THR A 436 9.69 8.35 13.14
N ASN A 437 8.61 9.12 13.01
CA ASN A 437 8.47 10.11 11.93
C ASN A 437 8.63 9.53 10.51
N ASN A 438 8.32 8.26 10.29
CA ASN A 438 8.41 7.64 8.97
C ASN A 438 7.08 7.76 8.20
N VAL A 439 7.17 7.88 6.87
CA VAL A 439 6.03 7.69 5.96
C VAL A 439 6.09 6.28 5.42
N ILE A 440 5.09 5.46 5.75
CA ILE A 440 4.99 4.07 5.31
C ILE A 440 3.70 3.90 4.53
N ASN A 441 3.82 3.73 3.22
CA ASN A 441 2.68 3.71 2.32
C ASN A 441 2.80 2.56 1.32
N ARG A 442 1.70 1.93 0.92
CA ARG A 442 1.73 0.93 -0.17
C ARG A 442 2.66 -0.25 0.10
N THR A 443 2.54 -0.86 1.28
CA THR A 443 3.22 -2.14 1.61
C THR A 443 2.39 -3.33 1.17
N GLY A 444 2.95 -4.55 1.21
CA GLY A 444 2.25 -5.78 0.85
C GLY A 444 1.71 -5.82 -0.58
N ARG A 445 2.47 -5.30 -1.56
CA ARG A 445 2.00 -5.27 -2.96
C ARG A 445 1.93 -6.64 -3.62
N ASP A 446 2.71 -7.60 -3.14
CA ASP A 446 2.70 -8.98 -3.60
C ASP A 446 2.35 -9.93 -2.44
N TYR A 447 3.01 -9.76 -1.29
CA TYR A 447 2.82 -10.52 -0.05
C TYR A 447 1.86 -9.78 0.88
N ILE A 448 0.57 -10.05 0.75
CA ILE A 448 -0.50 -9.20 1.30
C ILE A 448 -0.76 -9.38 2.81
N GLY A 449 -0.29 -10.45 3.44
CA GLY A 449 -0.39 -10.66 4.90
C GLY A 449 0.81 -10.07 5.64
N THR A 450 1.19 -8.84 5.29
CA THR A 450 2.35 -8.11 5.84
C THR A 450 1.92 -6.74 6.37
N ALA A 451 2.70 -6.16 7.28
CA ALA A 451 2.36 -4.92 7.97
C ALA A 451 3.21 -3.72 7.50
N GLY A 452 2.76 -2.51 7.87
CA GLY A 452 3.59 -1.30 7.76
C GLY A 452 4.82 -1.38 8.65
N VAL A 453 4.60 -1.62 9.95
CA VAL A 453 5.62 -2.00 10.94
C VAL A 453 5.25 -3.36 11.52
N ASN A 454 6.16 -4.33 11.45
CA ASN A 454 5.98 -5.64 12.07
C ASN A 454 7.07 -5.88 13.12
N ALA A 455 6.70 -5.73 14.39
CA ALA A 455 7.59 -5.94 15.52
C ALA A 455 7.27 -7.27 16.20
N GLY A 456 8.25 -8.16 16.29
CA GLY A 456 8.12 -9.45 17.00
C GLY A 456 8.34 -9.26 18.50
N PHE A 457 9.19 -10.09 19.10
CA PHE A 457 9.69 -9.94 20.45
C PHE A 457 10.71 -8.79 20.53
N VAL A 458 10.31 -7.70 21.19
CA VAL A 458 11.10 -6.47 21.38
C VAL A 458 10.91 -5.93 22.80
N HIS A 459 11.93 -5.25 23.33
CA HIS A 459 11.87 -4.59 24.63
C HIS A 459 12.21 -3.10 24.48
N ASP A 460 11.73 -2.23 25.37
CA ASP A 460 11.99 -0.77 25.38
C ASP A 460 11.88 -0.11 23.98
N THR A 461 10.99 -0.61 23.11
CA THR A 461 10.91 -0.17 21.72
C THR A 461 9.85 0.90 21.55
N THR A 462 10.20 1.98 20.85
CA THR A 462 9.31 3.13 20.60
C THR A 462 8.89 3.18 19.13
N ILE A 463 7.60 3.07 18.84
CA ILE A 463 7.01 3.26 17.51
C ILE A 463 6.11 4.49 17.57
N ASP A 464 6.61 5.63 17.09
CA ASP A 464 6.05 6.94 17.45
C ASP A 464 5.99 7.95 16.27
N HIS A 465 4.89 8.70 16.16
CA HIS A 465 4.72 9.75 15.13
C HIS A 465 4.91 9.28 13.67
N ASN A 466 4.57 8.04 13.32
CA ASN A 466 4.61 7.57 11.93
C ASN A 466 3.28 7.85 11.19
N ASP A 467 3.33 8.04 9.87
CA ASP A 467 2.16 8.07 8.99
C ASP A 467 2.11 6.78 8.16
N ILE A 468 1.11 5.92 8.44
CA ILE A 468 1.00 4.57 7.88
C ILE A 468 -0.32 4.43 7.12
N SER A 469 -0.25 4.07 5.83
CA SER A 469 -1.45 3.93 5.01
C SER A 469 -1.33 2.99 3.81
N ASP A 470 -2.47 2.59 3.25
CA ASP A 470 -2.55 1.66 2.11
C ASP A 470 -1.74 0.39 2.38
N SER A 471 -2.20 -0.39 3.36
CA SER A 471 -1.67 -1.72 3.65
C SER A 471 -2.79 -2.77 3.62
N PRO A 472 -2.57 -3.94 3.00
CA PRO A 472 -3.60 -4.99 2.91
C PRO A 472 -3.95 -5.63 4.25
N TRP A 473 -3.04 -5.61 5.23
CA TRP A 473 -3.20 -6.17 6.58
C TRP A 473 -2.95 -5.08 7.65
N ALA A 474 -2.27 -5.40 8.74
CA ALA A 474 -2.09 -4.50 9.89
C ALA A 474 -1.27 -3.24 9.56
N GLY A 475 -1.59 -2.12 10.22
CA GLY A 475 -0.73 -0.93 10.18
C GLY A 475 0.55 -1.18 10.98
N ILE A 476 0.38 -1.53 12.26
CA ILE A 476 1.42 -1.96 13.19
C ILE A 476 1.01 -3.31 13.77
N SER A 477 1.91 -4.29 13.72
CA SER A 477 1.83 -5.54 14.48
C SER A 477 2.93 -5.53 15.53
N LEU A 478 2.62 -5.84 16.79
CA LEU A 478 3.58 -5.90 17.90
C LEU A 478 3.41 -7.19 18.70
N GLY A 479 4.50 -7.89 18.94
CA GLY A 479 4.51 -9.15 19.70
C GLY A 479 4.33 -10.39 18.81
N TRP A 480 4.64 -11.54 19.40
CA TRP A 480 4.62 -12.85 18.74
C TRP A 480 4.46 -13.98 19.76
N GLY A 481 4.06 -15.18 19.31
CA GLY A 481 4.05 -16.40 20.14
C GLY A 481 2.70 -16.84 20.68
N TRP A 482 1.68 -15.97 20.72
CA TRP A 482 0.34 -16.28 21.23
C TRP A 482 0.36 -16.83 22.68
N GLN A 483 1.21 -16.28 23.55
CA GLN A 483 1.39 -16.76 24.94
C GLN A 483 1.17 -15.66 25.98
N ASP A 484 0.51 -15.97 27.10
CA ASP A 484 0.43 -15.06 28.26
C ASP A 484 1.55 -15.26 29.29
N GLU A 485 2.45 -16.22 29.07
CA GLU A 485 3.63 -16.47 29.90
C GLU A 485 4.66 -15.33 29.84
N ALA A 486 5.54 -15.26 30.84
CA ALA A 486 6.66 -14.33 30.82
C ALA A 486 7.58 -14.59 29.63
N ASN A 487 7.87 -13.54 28.87
CA ASN A 487 8.65 -13.59 27.63
C ASN A 487 9.51 -12.32 27.48
N ALA A 488 10.20 -12.18 26.35
CA ALA A 488 11.14 -11.09 26.10
C ALA A 488 10.49 -9.71 25.82
N LEU A 489 9.18 -9.65 25.60
CA LEU A 489 8.46 -8.39 25.43
C LEU A 489 8.45 -7.59 26.74
N GLY A 490 8.53 -6.27 26.64
CA GLY A 490 8.33 -5.39 27.77
C GLY A 490 8.65 -3.93 27.49
N ALA A 491 7.98 -3.04 28.22
CA ALA A 491 8.25 -1.59 28.23
C ALA A 491 8.22 -0.91 26.85
N ASN A 492 7.43 -1.43 25.90
CA ASN A 492 7.28 -0.87 24.57
C ASN A 492 6.29 0.32 24.57
N SER A 493 6.43 1.23 23.61
CA SER A 493 5.51 2.34 23.39
C SER A 493 5.09 2.44 21.93
N VAL A 494 3.79 2.44 21.69
CA VAL A 494 3.20 2.71 20.37
C VAL A 494 2.34 3.95 20.49
N SER A 495 2.85 5.10 20.06
CA SER A 495 2.22 6.39 20.36
C SER A 495 2.14 7.36 19.19
N TYR A 496 1.12 8.23 19.18
CA TYR A 496 0.98 9.33 18.22
C TYR A 496 1.12 8.94 16.74
N ASN A 497 0.87 7.67 16.37
CA ASN A 497 0.89 7.25 14.98
C ASN A 497 -0.42 7.65 14.31
N ARG A 498 -0.35 8.07 13.04
CA ARG A 498 -1.52 8.25 12.17
C ARG A 498 -1.62 7.04 11.24
N ILE A 499 -2.69 6.27 11.39
CA ILE A 499 -2.87 4.99 10.67
C ILE A 499 -4.23 5.02 9.98
N GLY A 500 -4.27 4.85 8.66
CA GLY A 500 -5.55 4.73 7.96
C GLY A 500 -5.49 4.09 6.58
N ASN A 501 -6.64 3.61 6.10
CA ASN A 501 -6.71 2.79 4.88
C ASN A 501 -5.77 1.56 4.94
N VAL A 502 -5.64 0.97 6.13
CA VAL A 502 -5.04 -0.35 6.37
C VAL A 502 -6.16 -1.38 6.52
N LEU A 503 -5.83 -2.68 6.48
CA LEU A 503 -6.81 -3.76 6.31
C LEU A 503 -7.72 -3.55 5.09
N ASN A 504 -7.14 -3.00 4.03
CA ASN A 504 -7.89 -2.67 2.82
C ASN A 504 -8.08 -3.89 1.88
N GLN A 505 -7.68 -5.08 2.34
CA GLN A 505 -7.86 -6.35 1.60
C GLN A 505 -8.14 -7.55 2.51
N LEU A 506 -7.35 -7.76 3.57
CA LEU A 506 -7.46 -8.91 4.47
C LEU A 506 -8.30 -8.60 5.72
N CYS A 507 -8.35 -9.56 6.65
CA CYS A 507 -9.11 -9.55 7.90
C CYS A 507 -8.22 -10.10 9.04
N ASP A 508 -8.79 -10.23 10.23
CA ASP A 508 -8.16 -10.77 11.45
C ASP A 508 -6.95 -9.95 11.93
N ALA A 509 -7.15 -8.65 12.01
CA ALA A 509 -6.12 -7.72 12.46
C ALA A 509 -6.73 -6.36 12.81
N ALA A 510 -5.85 -5.40 13.08
CA ALA A 510 -6.24 -4.02 13.32
C ALA A 510 -5.28 -2.99 12.71
N GLY A 511 -5.64 -1.71 12.84
CA GLY A 511 -4.68 -0.63 12.67
C GLY A 511 -3.45 -0.83 13.55
N ILE A 512 -3.67 -1.17 14.83
CA ILE A 512 -2.64 -1.67 15.75
C ILE A 512 -3.08 -3.04 16.27
N TYR A 513 -2.32 -4.07 15.93
CA TYR A 513 -2.50 -5.46 16.33
C TYR A 513 -1.42 -5.87 17.33
N HIS A 514 -1.79 -6.64 18.36
CA HIS A 514 -0.88 -7.04 19.43
C HIS A 514 -1.03 -8.52 19.80
N LEU A 515 0.09 -9.17 20.16
CA LEU A 515 0.18 -10.55 20.65
C LEU A 515 1.01 -10.67 21.92
N SER A 516 0.68 -11.68 22.72
CA SER A 516 1.46 -12.15 23.87
C SER A 516 1.60 -11.19 25.05
N ASN A 517 2.11 -11.69 26.18
CA ASN A 517 2.30 -10.90 27.38
C ASN A 517 3.39 -9.84 27.20
N ASP A 518 3.06 -8.55 27.39
CA ASP A 518 3.95 -7.42 27.11
C ASP A 518 3.94 -6.41 28.30
N PRO A 519 4.63 -6.74 29.41
CA PRO A 519 4.56 -5.99 30.66
C PRO A 519 5.04 -4.55 30.53
N GLY A 520 4.21 -3.61 30.97
CA GLY A 520 4.52 -2.18 31.00
C GLY A 520 4.33 -1.47 29.66
N THR A 521 3.94 -2.20 28.62
CA THR A 521 3.74 -1.61 27.28
C THR A 521 2.50 -0.73 27.23
N VAL A 522 2.62 0.36 26.46
CA VAL A 522 1.55 1.35 26.30
C VAL A 522 1.28 1.64 24.81
N VAL A 523 0.04 1.40 24.39
CA VAL A 523 -0.52 1.84 23.10
C VAL A 523 -1.35 3.11 23.36
N ASN A 524 -0.80 4.28 23.07
CA ASN A 524 -1.33 5.55 23.57
C ASN A 524 -1.47 6.65 22.51
N ASN A 525 -2.54 7.45 22.58
CA ASN A 525 -2.69 8.67 21.77
C ASN A 525 -2.49 8.48 20.24
N ASN A 526 -2.81 7.30 19.69
CA ASN A 526 -2.76 7.08 18.25
C ASN A 526 -4.05 7.58 17.58
N TYR A 527 -3.95 8.04 16.33
CA TYR A 527 -5.11 8.33 15.48
C TYR A 527 -5.25 7.25 14.40
N ILE A 528 -6.20 6.35 14.61
CA ILE A 528 -6.50 5.23 13.72
C ILE A 528 -7.84 5.51 13.04
N HIS A 529 -7.85 5.52 11.72
CA HIS A 529 -9.05 5.91 10.98
C HIS A 529 -9.27 5.12 9.70
N ASP A 530 -10.54 4.94 9.34
CA ASP A 530 -10.96 4.31 8.09
C ASP A 530 -10.44 2.86 7.95
N VAL A 531 -10.47 2.12 9.06
CA VAL A 531 -10.16 0.68 9.14
C VAL A 531 -11.48 -0.09 9.10
N VAL A 532 -11.97 -0.30 7.88
CA VAL A 532 -13.29 -0.85 7.60
C VAL A 532 -13.20 -2.10 6.73
N ARG A 533 -14.07 -3.07 6.95
CA ARG A 533 -14.07 -4.32 6.19
C ARG A 533 -14.38 -4.06 4.73
N THR A 534 -13.53 -4.60 3.85
CA THR A 534 -13.75 -4.56 2.41
C THR A 534 -14.57 -5.77 1.95
N PRO A 535 -15.26 -5.70 0.78
CA PRO A 535 -16.03 -6.83 0.27
C PRO A 535 -15.20 -8.11 0.01
N THR A 536 -13.88 -7.99 -0.10
CA THR A 536 -12.96 -9.12 -0.34
C THR A 536 -12.41 -9.73 0.95
N ALA A 537 -12.51 -9.03 2.08
CA ALA A 537 -12.01 -9.52 3.36
C ALA A 537 -12.89 -10.67 3.88
N CYS A 538 -12.28 -11.63 4.57
CA CYS A 538 -13.02 -12.70 5.24
C CYS A 538 -13.91 -12.17 6.37
N SER A 539 -14.64 -13.02 7.09
CA SER A 539 -15.53 -12.60 8.20
C SER A 539 -14.85 -12.34 9.55
N SER A 540 -13.56 -12.65 9.71
CA SER A 540 -12.80 -12.39 10.95
C SER A 540 -12.74 -10.91 11.33
N ALA A 541 -12.26 -10.58 12.53
CA ALA A 541 -12.27 -9.22 13.04
C ALA A 541 -11.51 -8.22 12.14
N VAL A 542 -12.02 -6.99 12.07
CA VAL A 542 -11.32 -5.81 11.54
C VAL A 542 -11.53 -4.73 12.58
N ALA A 543 -10.46 -4.21 13.19
CA ALA A 543 -10.57 -3.32 14.34
C ALA A 543 -9.62 -2.11 14.28
N GLY A 544 -9.90 -1.07 15.08
CA GLY A 544 -8.95 0.01 15.31
C GLY A 544 -7.73 -0.49 16.08
N VAL A 545 -7.98 -1.09 17.25
CA VAL A 545 -6.98 -1.82 18.05
C VAL A 545 -7.46 -3.25 18.25
N TYR A 546 -6.56 -4.23 18.08
CA TYR A 546 -6.85 -5.63 18.33
C TYR A 546 -5.75 -6.24 19.20
N LEU A 547 -6.11 -6.54 20.43
CA LEU A 547 -5.30 -7.30 21.39
C LEU A 547 -5.69 -8.76 21.24
N ASP A 548 -4.83 -9.54 20.61
CA ASP A 548 -5.06 -10.96 20.32
C ASP A 548 -4.38 -11.85 21.38
N GLU A 549 -4.36 -13.16 21.15
CA GLU A 549 -4.01 -14.18 22.12
C GLU A 549 -2.75 -13.87 22.93
N GLY A 550 -2.86 -14.05 24.25
CA GLY A 550 -1.77 -13.82 25.19
C GLY A 550 -1.55 -12.36 25.59
N SER A 551 -2.15 -11.38 24.89
CA SER A 551 -2.04 -9.95 25.22
C SER A 551 -2.32 -9.68 26.70
N SER A 552 -1.31 -9.26 27.46
CA SER A 552 -1.35 -9.15 28.93
C SER A 552 -0.43 -8.05 29.47
N ASN A 553 -0.69 -7.59 30.70
CA ASN A 553 0.14 -6.63 31.45
C ASN A 553 0.46 -5.30 30.75
N MET A 554 -0.44 -4.88 29.86
CA MET A 554 -0.27 -3.71 28.99
C MET A 554 -1.43 -2.72 29.14
N THR A 555 -1.24 -1.51 28.61
CA THR A 555 -2.28 -0.48 28.56
C THR A 555 -2.55 -0.03 27.12
N ALA A 556 -3.81 0.00 26.71
CA ALA A 556 -4.24 0.69 25.50
C ALA A 556 -5.14 1.86 25.89
N ALA A 557 -4.64 3.09 25.74
CA ALA A 557 -5.32 4.28 26.25
C ALA A 557 -5.32 5.49 25.31
N ASN A 558 -6.29 6.38 25.47
CA ASN A 558 -6.36 7.69 24.82
C ASN A 558 -6.28 7.67 23.28
N ASN A 559 -6.48 6.51 22.63
CA ASN A 559 -6.44 6.42 21.17
C ASN A 559 -7.73 6.97 20.56
N VAL A 560 -7.62 7.58 19.39
CA VAL A 560 -8.76 7.98 18.56
C VAL A 560 -8.98 6.94 17.48
N LEU A 561 -10.12 6.25 17.53
CA LEU A 561 -10.51 5.19 16.59
C LEU A 561 -11.72 5.67 15.78
N ALA A 562 -11.46 6.37 14.67
CA ALA A 562 -12.48 7.03 13.87
C ALA A 562 -12.89 6.16 12.67
N ARG A 563 -14.17 5.76 12.59
CA ARG A 563 -14.70 4.90 11.51
C ARG A 563 -13.90 3.58 11.41
N THR A 564 -14.06 2.77 12.44
CA THR A 564 -13.49 1.41 12.53
C THR A 564 -14.61 0.40 12.69
N ASP A 565 -14.53 -0.75 12.02
CA ASP A 565 -15.56 -1.81 12.11
C ASP A 565 -15.75 -2.34 13.55
N ASN A 566 -14.63 -2.58 14.23
CA ASN A 566 -14.58 -2.82 15.67
C ASN A 566 -13.69 -1.75 16.30
N PHE A 567 -14.07 -1.33 17.51
CA PHE A 567 -13.35 -0.27 18.22
C PHE A 567 -12.04 -0.82 18.81
N VAL A 568 -12.12 -1.44 19.99
CA VAL A 568 -11.04 -2.27 20.55
C VAL A 568 -11.53 -3.71 20.62
N LYS A 569 -10.83 -4.63 19.96
CA LYS A 569 -11.09 -6.07 20.01
C LYS A 569 -10.12 -6.73 20.99
N GLN A 570 -10.65 -7.63 21.81
CA GLN A 570 -9.89 -8.54 22.68
C GLN A 570 -10.22 -9.98 22.27
N ASN A 571 -9.21 -10.82 22.09
CA ASN A 571 -9.35 -12.25 21.81
C ASN A 571 -8.29 -13.02 22.60
N ALA A 572 -8.73 -13.97 23.44
CA ALA A 572 -7.86 -14.82 24.24
C ALA A 572 -6.72 -14.09 24.98
N ASN A 573 -6.97 -12.86 25.44
CA ASN A 573 -6.05 -12.09 26.27
C ASN A 573 -5.78 -12.80 27.60
N GLY A 574 -4.58 -12.61 28.13
CA GLY A 574 -4.27 -12.95 29.52
C GLY A 574 -4.60 -11.77 30.47
N PRO A 575 -3.99 -11.72 31.68
CA PRO A 575 -4.39 -10.79 32.72
C PRO A 575 -3.88 -9.35 32.51
N ASN A 576 -4.46 -8.42 33.28
CA ASN A 576 -3.96 -7.05 33.48
C ASN A 576 -3.88 -6.15 32.22
N VAL A 577 -4.78 -6.35 31.26
CA VAL A 577 -4.98 -5.40 30.16
C VAL A 577 -5.82 -4.21 30.63
N THR A 578 -5.26 -3.01 30.54
CA THR A 578 -5.97 -1.77 30.89
C THR A 578 -6.43 -1.04 29.64
N LEU A 579 -7.76 -0.88 29.49
CA LEU A 579 -8.37 -0.06 28.44
C LEU A 579 -8.96 1.21 29.06
N SER A 580 -8.51 2.39 28.63
CA SER A 580 -9.04 3.65 29.16
C SER A 580 -9.03 4.77 28.11
N ASN A 581 -10.05 5.64 28.12
CA ASN A 581 -10.10 6.85 27.29
C ASN A 581 -9.89 6.66 25.77
N ASN A 582 -10.09 5.46 25.23
CA ASN A 582 -10.15 5.28 23.78
C ASN A 582 -11.46 5.89 23.27
N THR A 583 -11.39 6.83 22.34
CA THR A 583 -12.52 7.64 21.87
C THR A 583 -12.66 7.57 20.36
N SER A 584 -13.83 7.88 19.82
CA SER A 584 -14.00 8.05 18.38
C SER A 584 -13.51 9.41 17.88
N HIS A 585 -13.17 10.31 18.82
CA HIS A 585 -12.75 11.67 18.52
C HIS A 585 -12.01 12.32 19.69
N ASN A 586 -10.86 12.94 19.38
CA ASN A 586 -10.17 13.89 20.26
C ASN A 586 -9.27 14.79 19.39
N THR A 587 -9.63 16.07 19.24
CA THR A 587 -8.89 17.01 18.39
C THR A 587 -7.42 17.15 18.77
N GLY A 588 -7.09 17.14 20.06
CA GLY A 588 -5.70 17.25 20.53
C GLY A 588 -4.86 16.05 20.10
N VAL A 589 -5.40 14.83 20.24
CA VAL A 589 -4.74 13.60 19.81
C VAL A 589 -4.61 13.53 18.29
N ILE A 590 -5.68 13.87 17.55
CA ILE A 590 -5.66 13.90 16.08
C ILE A 590 -4.57 14.87 15.58
N GLN A 591 -4.49 16.07 16.16
CA GLN A 591 -3.53 17.09 15.75
C GLN A 591 -2.08 16.76 16.11
N ALA A 592 -1.87 15.98 17.17
CA ALA A 592 -0.55 15.52 17.60
C ALA A 592 -0.09 14.25 16.86
N SER A 593 -0.99 13.53 16.20
CA SER A 593 -0.68 12.25 15.56
C SER A 593 -0.07 12.40 14.16
N GLY A 594 0.76 11.45 13.78
CA GLY A 594 1.49 11.43 12.51
C GLY A 594 2.80 12.21 12.59
N LEU A 595 3.28 12.67 11.44
CA LEU A 595 4.61 13.30 11.34
C LEU A 595 4.69 14.62 12.11
N GLN A 596 5.76 14.78 12.89
CA GLN A 596 6.10 16.04 13.50
C GLN A 596 6.50 17.08 12.43
N PRO A 597 6.41 18.40 12.73
CA PRO A 597 6.60 19.47 11.74
C PRO A 597 7.90 19.39 10.91
N ALA A 598 9.01 18.92 11.51
CA ALA A 598 10.28 18.76 10.83
C ALA A 598 10.27 17.71 9.70
N TYR A 599 9.31 16.79 9.72
CA TYR A 599 9.24 15.64 8.82
C TYR A 599 8.04 15.67 7.86
N GLN A 600 7.12 16.64 7.99
CA GLN A 600 5.94 16.73 7.11
C GLN A 600 6.29 16.83 5.62
N GLY A 601 7.43 17.44 5.28
CA GLY A 601 7.93 17.51 3.91
C GLY A 601 8.15 16.16 3.22
N LEU A 602 8.27 15.06 3.98
CA LEU A 602 8.39 13.69 3.43
C LEU A 602 7.16 13.27 2.63
N LEU A 603 5.97 13.80 2.95
CA LEU A 603 4.73 13.47 2.25
C LEU A 603 4.74 13.89 0.79
N ALA A 604 5.58 14.86 0.39
CA ALA A 604 5.75 15.22 -1.01
C ALA A 604 6.24 14.03 -1.89
N LYS A 605 6.84 13.00 -1.27
CA LYS A 605 7.28 11.79 -1.97
C LYS A 605 6.15 10.80 -2.26
N THR A 606 5.04 10.86 -1.52
CA THR A 606 3.93 9.90 -1.63
C THR A 606 2.59 10.53 -2.02
N ASN A 607 2.40 11.81 -1.74
CA ASN A 607 1.21 12.61 -2.04
C ASN A 607 1.51 13.66 -3.13
N LEU A 608 0.97 13.47 -4.33
CA LEU A 608 1.14 14.38 -5.45
C LEU A 608 0.53 15.77 -5.21
N ALA A 609 -0.46 15.87 -4.34
CA ALA A 609 -1.13 17.14 -4.04
C ALA A 609 -0.40 17.98 -2.98
N TYR A 610 0.50 17.38 -2.19
CA TYR A 610 1.12 18.03 -1.03
C TYR A 610 1.88 19.31 -1.43
N GLY A 611 1.49 20.44 -0.82
CA GLY A 611 2.09 21.76 -1.03
C GLY A 611 1.97 22.31 -2.45
N LYS A 612 1.19 21.67 -3.34
CA LYS A 612 0.98 22.12 -4.71
C LYS A 612 0.08 23.37 -4.76
N PRO A 613 0.18 24.17 -5.84
CA PRO A 613 -0.71 25.30 -6.04
C PRO A 613 -2.19 24.85 -6.00
N ALA A 614 -2.94 25.45 -5.09
CA ALA A 614 -4.36 25.21 -4.93
C ALA A 614 -5.16 26.51 -5.10
N THR A 615 -6.36 26.39 -5.66
CA THR A 615 -7.31 27.48 -5.89
C THR A 615 -8.69 27.04 -5.43
N ALA A 616 -9.57 28.00 -5.21
CA ALA A 616 -10.94 27.73 -4.79
C ALA A 616 -11.89 28.78 -5.34
N SER A 617 -13.16 28.39 -5.40
CA SER A 617 -14.34 29.25 -5.65
C SER A 617 -14.32 30.55 -4.85
N SER A 618 -14.09 30.45 -3.53
CA SER A 618 -13.90 31.58 -2.63
C SER A 618 -13.04 31.17 -1.42
N VAL A 619 -12.61 32.15 -0.64
CA VAL A 619 -11.78 31.96 0.56
C VAL A 619 -12.33 32.84 1.68
N TYR A 620 -12.65 32.25 2.84
CA TYR A 620 -13.16 32.99 4.00
C TYR A 620 -12.13 33.99 4.56
N SER A 621 -10.88 33.55 4.73
CA SER A 621 -9.75 34.39 5.16
C SER A 621 -8.41 33.74 4.83
N ALA A 622 -7.31 34.47 5.02
CA ALA A 622 -5.95 33.95 4.79
C ALA A 622 -5.62 32.71 5.65
N GLN A 623 -6.25 32.57 6.83
CA GLN A 623 -6.08 31.40 7.70
C GLN A 623 -6.62 30.12 7.07
N TRP A 624 -7.61 30.23 6.19
CA TRP A 624 -8.31 29.09 5.55
C TRP A 624 -8.19 29.14 4.03
N ALA A 625 -7.05 29.61 3.54
CA ALA A 625 -6.75 29.71 2.11
C ALA A 625 -6.73 28.33 1.44
N ALA A 626 -6.88 28.27 0.11
CA ALA A 626 -6.94 27.00 -0.62
C ALA A 626 -5.73 26.09 -0.35
N GLY A 627 -4.52 26.63 -0.22
CA GLY A 627 -3.31 25.85 0.07
C GLY A 627 -3.30 25.14 1.44
N LYS A 628 -4.30 25.38 2.30
CA LYS A 628 -4.45 24.75 3.62
C LYS A 628 -5.15 23.39 3.58
N ALA A 629 -5.76 23.04 2.45
CA ALA A 629 -6.39 21.74 2.27
C ALA A 629 -5.47 20.72 1.56
N ASN A 630 -4.18 21.02 1.45
CA ASN A 630 -3.17 20.09 0.89
C ASN A 630 -1.79 20.31 1.52
N ASP A 631 -1.74 20.78 2.76
CA ASP A 631 -0.51 20.98 3.53
C ASP A 631 -0.31 19.93 4.63
N ASN A 632 -1.26 18.98 4.78
CA ASN A 632 -1.29 17.94 5.79
C ASN A 632 -1.16 18.49 7.22
N ALA A 633 -1.61 19.72 7.47
CA ALA A 633 -1.69 20.29 8.81
C ALA A 633 -3.07 20.01 9.43
N PRO A 634 -3.20 19.07 10.39
CA PRO A 634 -4.49 18.64 10.94
C PRO A 634 -5.24 19.72 11.73
N ALA A 635 -4.56 20.84 12.06
CA ALA A 635 -5.16 22.01 12.69
C ALA A 635 -5.66 23.07 11.68
N SER A 636 -5.57 22.82 10.37
CA SER A 636 -5.91 23.76 9.31
C SER A 636 -6.85 23.15 8.26
N GLY A 637 -7.12 23.89 7.19
CA GLY A 637 -7.99 23.46 6.09
C GLY A 637 -8.47 24.63 5.24
N TRP A 638 -9.19 24.34 4.17
CA TRP A 638 -9.83 25.35 3.34
C TRP A 638 -11.29 25.57 3.73
N SER A 639 -11.69 26.84 3.74
CA SER A 639 -13.08 27.28 3.98
C SER A 639 -13.50 28.34 2.94
N PRO A 640 -14.65 28.17 2.27
CA PRO A 640 -15.24 29.18 1.40
C PRO A 640 -15.90 30.30 2.20
N THR A 641 -16.24 31.42 1.55
CA THR A 641 -17.10 32.43 2.15
C THR A 641 -18.49 31.83 2.44
N GLY A 642 -19.16 32.26 3.52
CA GLY A 642 -20.49 31.76 3.87
C GLY A 642 -21.59 32.02 2.83
N SER A 643 -21.34 32.89 1.85
CA SER A 643 -22.23 33.20 0.72
C SER A 643 -22.01 32.30 -0.51
N ASP A 644 -21.00 31.43 -0.49
CA ASP A 644 -20.67 30.58 -1.63
C ASP A 644 -21.53 29.32 -1.67
N THR A 645 -22.56 29.34 -2.50
CA THR A 645 -23.51 28.22 -2.67
C THR A 645 -23.09 27.27 -3.81
N SER A 646 -21.85 27.36 -4.29
CA SER A 646 -21.32 26.47 -5.34
C SER A 646 -19.84 26.19 -5.07
N ALA A 647 -19.53 25.97 -3.79
CA ALA A 647 -18.18 25.90 -3.28
C ALA A 647 -17.40 24.72 -3.89
N TRP A 648 -16.20 25.03 -4.37
CA TRP A 648 -15.21 24.06 -4.83
C TRP A 648 -13.79 24.49 -4.46
N TRP A 649 -12.94 23.48 -4.29
CA TRP A 649 -11.50 23.56 -4.10
C TRP A 649 -10.78 22.72 -5.15
N GLN A 650 -9.61 23.14 -5.62
CA GLN A 650 -8.86 22.48 -6.69
C GLN A 650 -7.36 22.58 -6.48
N VAL A 651 -6.64 21.52 -6.84
CA VAL A 651 -5.17 21.47 -6.91
C VAL A 651 -4.66 21.29 -8.34
N ASP A 652 -3.58 21.98 -8.70
CA ASP A 652 -2.80 21.73 -9.91
C ASP A 652 -1.60 20.83 -9.57
N LEU A 653 -1.60 19.61 -10.08
CA LEU A 653 -0.52 18.64 -9.85
C LEU A 653 0.78 19.04 -10.60
N GLY A 654 0.70 20.01 -11.50
CA GLY A 654 1.80 20.54 -12.32
C GLY A 654 1.87 19.89 -13.70
N SER A 655 1.50 18.61 -13.81
CA SER A 655 1.45 17.86 -15.07
C SER A 655 0.40 16.74 -15.01
N PRO A 656 -0.15 16.31 -16.17
CA PRO A 656 -1.06 15.17 -16.22
C PRO A 656 -0.41 13.91 -15.64
N SER A 657 -0.99 13.38 -14.58
CA SER A 657 -0.50 12.21 -13.85
C SER A 657 -1.59 11.14 -13.78
N ALA A 658 -1.21 9.87 -13.90
CA ALA A 658 -2.13 8.77 -13.62
C ALA A 658 -2.32 8.69 -12.10
N LEU A 659 -3.57 8.51 -11.64
CA LEU A 659 -3.91 8.58 -10.21
C LEU A 659 -4.49 7.23 -9.78
N SER A 660 -4.09 6.72 -8.62
CA SER A 660 -4.53 5.40 -8.11
C SER A 660 -5.52 5.51 -6.96
N GLN A 661 -5.43 6.58 -6.18
CA GLN A 661 -6.21 6.76 -4.96
C GLN A 661 -6.29 8.25 -4.63
N PHE A 662 -7.41 8.69 -4.07
CA PHE A 662 -7.50 9.95 -3.34
C PHE A 662 -7.86 9.67 -1.89
N SER A 663 -7.48 10.60 -1.01
CA SER A 663 -7.98 10.67 0.36
C SER A 663 -8.38 12.11 0.68
N LEU A 664 -9.59 12.30 1.22
CA LEU A 664 -10.13 13.59 1.65
C LEU A 664 -10.41 13.53 3.15
N THR A 665 -9.62 14.28 3.92
CA THR A 665 -9.82 14.44 5.36
C THR A 665 -10.87 15.52 5.60
N THR A 666 -11.97 15.13 6.25
CA THR A 666 -13.07 16.03 6.59
C THR A 666 -12.67 16.96 7.74
N ARG A 667 -13.48 17.99 8.02
CA ARG A 667 -13.27 18.91 9.15
C ARG A 667 -13.07 18.15 10.49
N GLN A 668 -12.02 18.47 11.24
CA GLN A 668 -11.61 17.73 12.45
C GLN A 668 -11.70 18.52 13.78
N ASP A 669 -11.98 19.81 13.72
CA ASP A 669 -12.06 20.70 14.88
C ASP A 669 -13.48 20.86 15.45
N ILE A 670 -14.51 20.74 14.60
CA ILE A 670 -15.93 20.81 14.99
C ILE A 670 -16.80 19.96 14.07
N ASP A 671 -17.84 19.35 14.63
CA ASP A 671 -18.81 18.57 13.87
C ASP A 671 -19.78 19.47 13.09
N GLN A 672 -19.56 19.54 11.77
CA GLN A 672 -20.43 20.23 10.82
C GLN A 672 -20.86 19.28 9.69
N PRO A 673 -22.01 18.60 9.85
CA PRO A 673 -22.48 17.56 8.93
C PRO A 673 -22.54 17.96 7.45
N GLU A 674 -22.94 19.18 7.14
CA GLU A 674 -23.13 19.70 5.78
C GLU A 674 -21.83 19.71 4.95
N THR A 675 -20.67 19.80 5.62
CA THR A 675 -19.35 19.77 5.00
C THR A 675 -18.91 18.37 4.57
N ARG A 676 -19.63 17.32 5.02
CA ARG A 676 -19.23 15.91 4.91
C ARG A 676 -20.25 15.08 4.11
N ALA A 677 -21.05 15.76 3.29
CA ALA A 677 -22.05 15.20 2.39
C ALA A 677 -22.13 16.01 1.08
N ASN A 678 -22.72 15.42 0.03
CA ASN A 678 -23.04 16.07 -1.24
C ASN A 678 -21.84 16.76 -1.91
N PHE A 679 -20.81 15.99 -2.25
CA PHE A 679 -19.66 16.49 -3.00
C PHE A 679 -19.08 15.43 -3.94
N GLU A 680 -18.32 15.87 -4.93
CA GLU A 680 -17.60 15.03 -5.88
C GLU A 680 -16.11 15.37 -5.88
N VAL A 681 -15.28 14.34 -5.99
CA VAL A 681 -13.88 14.44 -6.39
C VAL A 681 -13.82 14.25 -7.90
N ARG A 682 -13.25 15.21 -8.63
CA ARG A 682 -13.28 15.32 -10.08
C ARG A 682 -11.85 15.43 -10.62
N GLY A 683 -11.56 14.77 -11.73
CA GLY A 683 -10.30 14.89 -12.46
C GLY A 683 -10.49 15.57 -13.81
N SER A 684 -9.60 16.49 -14.18
CA SER A 684 -9.56 17.08 -15.52
C SER A 684 -8.13 17.44 -15.96
N ASN A 685 -7.95 17.63 -17.27
CA ASN A 685 -6.77 18.28 -17.84
C ASN A 685 -7.05 19.75 -18.25
N ASP A 686 -8.29 20.21 -18.09
CA ASP A 686 -8.71 21.59 -18.29
C ASP A 686 -8.97 22.24 -16.90
N PRO A 687 -8.28 23.35 -16.56
CA PRO A 687 -8.47 24.02 -15.27
C PRO A 687 -9.88 24.60 -15.07
N SER A 688 -10.66 24.79 -16.14
CA SER A 688 -12.06 25.25 -16.05
C SER A 688 -13.01 24.16 -15.54
N PHE A 689 -12.66 22.89 -15.74
CA PHE A 689 -13.54 21.73 -15.56
C PHE A 689 -14.82 21.79 -16.42
N ALA A 690 -14.73 22.32 -17.65
CA ALA A 690 -15.82 22.22 -18.63
C ALA A 690 -16.13 20.76 -19.00
N ASP A 691 -15.10 19.90 -19.01
CA ASP A 691 -15.23 18.45 -19.05
C ASP A 691 -14.36 17.79 -17.96
N TYR A 692 -14.87 16.72 -17.35
CA TYR A 692 -14.21 16.03 -16.25
C TYR A 692 -14.73 14.61 -16.02
N THR A 693 -13.92 13.81 -15.32
CA THR A 693 -14.32 12.50 -14.78
C THR A 693 -14.58 12.60 -13.30
N VAL A 694 -15.66 11.98 -12.82
CA VAL A 694 -15.94 11.85 -11.39
C VAL A 694 -15.05 10.73 -10.83
N LEU A 695 -14.04 11.06 -10.04
CA LEU A 695 -13.12 10.10 -9.43
C LEU A 695 -13.72 9.49 -8.15
N GLY A 696 -14.54 10.26 -7.43
CA GLY A 696 -15.25 9.83 -6.24
C GLY A 696 -16.47 10.72 -5.97
N ARG A 697 -17.47 10.21 -5.25
CA ARG A 697 -18.72 10.93 -4.98
C ARG A 697 -19.29 10.56 -3.62
N GLN A 698 -19.53 11.59 -2.80
CA GLN A 698 -20.25 11.48 -1.54
C GLN A 698 -21.67 12.04 -1.73
N GLY A 699 -22.68 11.19 -1.52
CA GLY A 699 -24.09 11.58 -1.60
C GLY A 699 -24.59 12.31 -0.34
N ALA A 700 -25.91 12.34 -0.17
CA ALA A 700 -26.58 13.03 0.95
C ALA A 700 -26.34 12.36 2.31
N SER A 701 -25.96 11.09 2.34
CA SER A 701 -25.54 10.41 3.56
C SER A 701 -24.31 11.12 4.12
N VAL A 702 -24.41 11.65 5.34
CA VAL A 702 -23.28 12.31 5.99
C VAL A 702 -22.24 11.26 6.36
N LEU A 703 -20.98 11.51 6.05
CA LEU A 703 -19.88 10.68 6.54
C LEU A 703 -19.83 10.69 8.10
N PRO A 704 -19.03 9.86 8.77
CA PRO A 704 -18.78 10.04 10.20
C PRO A 704 -17.94 11.29 10.49
N TYR A 705 -18.02 11.83 11.73
CA TYR A 705 -17.18 12.95 12.14
C TYR A 705 -15.69 12.53 12.19
N THR A 706 -14.78 13.41 11.77
CA THR A 706 -13.31 13.19 11.75
C THR A 706 -12.81 11.99 10.96
N THR A 707 -13.50 11.65 9.87
CA THR A 707 -13.11 10.59 8.93
C THR A 707 -12.28 11.13 7.77
N THR A 708 -11.54 10.23 7.11
CA THR A 708 -10.91 10.47 5.82
C THR A 708 -11.56 9.59 4.75
N LEU A 709 -12.31 10.22 3.84
CA LEU A 709 -12.86 9.50 2.69
C LEU A 709 -11.72 9.09 1.75
N THR A 710 -11.44 7.79 1.68
CA THR A 710 -10.47 7.23 0.74
C THR A 710 -11.19 6.49 -0.38
N GLY A 711 -10.81 6.77 -1.62
CA GLY A 711 -11.39 6.12 -2.80
C GLY A 711 -10.32 5.68 -3.78
N LYS A 712 -10.41 4.43 -4.24
CA LYS A 712 -9.60 3.94 -5.36
C LYS A 712 -10.04 4.63 -6.64
N ILE A 713 -9.08 5.16 -7.37
CA ILE A 713 -9.30 5.80 -8.66
C ILE A 713 -9.10 4.74 -9.73
N ASP A 714 -10.23 4.24 -10.22
CA ASP A 714 -10.29 3.39 -11.40
C ASP A 714 -10.53 4.26 -12.64
N ALA A 715 -9.63 5.22 -12.86
CA ALA A 715 -9.72 6.15 -13.98
C ALA A 715 -8.65 5.82 -15.00
N ARG A 716 -9.10 5.65 -16.24
CA ARG A 716 -8.26 5.21 -17.34
C ARG A 716 -7.49 6.32 -18.04
N GLN A 717 -7.35 7.47 -17.41
CA GLN A 717 -6.66 8.62 -18.00
C GLN A 717 -5.80 9.35 -16.98
N LYS A 718 -4.86 10.14 -17.48
CA LYS A 718 -4.06 11.05 -16.65
C LYS A 718 -4.83 12.34 -16.39
N PHE A 719 -4.65 12.92 -15.20
CA PHE A 719 -5.25 14.19 -14.82
C PHE A 719 -4.18 15.14 -14.31
N ARG A 720 -4.24 16.40 -14.73
CA ARG A 720 -3.42 17.48 -14.18
C ARG A 720 -4.09 18.16 -12.99
N TYR A 721 -5.40 18.29 -13.03
CA TYR A 721 -6.17 18.98 -12.00
C TYR A 721 -7.09 18.01 -11.29
N VAL A 722 -7.17 18.15 -9.97
CA VAL A 722 -8.16 17.48 -9.15
C VAL A 722 -8.97 18.51 -8.40
N ARG A 723 -10.30 18.43 -8.50
CA ARG A 723 -11.25 19.36 -7.86
C ARG A 723 -12.17 18.59 -6.94
N VAL A 724 -12.39 19.12 -5.75
CA VAL A 724 -13.46 18.70 -4.86
C VAL A 724 -14.54 19.77 -4.88
N ALA A 725 -15.76 19.41 -5.26
CA ALA A 725 -16.85 20.36 -5.46
C ALA A 725 -18.15 19.89 -4.82
N LYS A 726 -18.85 20.80 -4.14
CA LYS A 726 -20.22 20.53 -3.66
C LYS A 726 -21.14 20.24 -4.84
N THR A 727 -22.06 19.31 -4.61
CA THR A 727 -23.15 18.98 -5.56
C THR A 727 -24.49 19.54 -5.11
N ASP A 728 -24.51 20.19 -3.95
CA ASP A 728 -25.61 21.00 -3.45
C ASP A 728 -25.13 22.43 -3.16
N GLY A 729 -26.01 23.27 -2.61
CA GLY A 729 -25.69 24.63 -2.20
C GLY A 729 -25.21 24.75 -0.75
N GLY A 730 -24.82 23.65 -0.11
CA GLY A 730 -24.44 23.62 1.30
C GLY A 730 -23.04 24.19 1.56
N TYR A 731 -22.80 24.62 2.81
CA TYR A 731 -21.46 25.04 3.25
C TYR A 731 -20.44 23.91 3.12
N PHE A 732 -19.16 24.25 2.91
CA PHE A 732 -18.11 23.27 2.71
C PHE A 732 -16.86 23.58 3.54
N TYR A 733 -16.08 22.55 3.82
CA TYR A 733 -14.77 22.64 4.46
C TYR A 733 -13.98 21.39 4.10
N ILE A 734 -12.69 21.54 3.80
CA ILE A 734 -11.78 20.42 3.57
C ILE A 734 -10.61 20.59 4.54
N GLY A 735 -10.37 19.58 5.38
CA GLY A 735 -9.24 19.57 6.29
C GLY A 735 -7.94 19.33 5.52
N ASP A 736 -7.89 18.24 4.76
CA ASP A 736 -6.76 17.96 3.88
C ASP A 736 -7.18 17.07 2.70
N PHE A 737 -6.37 17.07 1.64
CA PHE A 737 -6.58 16.30 0.44
C PHE A 737 -5.25 15.76 -0.09
N SER A 738 -5.23 14.45 -0.33
CA SER A 738 -4.08 13.76 -0.92
C SER A 738 -4.49 12.93 -2.13
N VAL A 739 -3.55 12.80 -3.06
CA VAL A 739 -3.69 11.95 -4.25
C VAL A 739 -2.40 11.18 -4.46
N GLN A 740 -2.54 9.87 -4.63
CA GLN A 740 -1.43 8.99 -4.93
C GLN A 740 -1.30 8.81 -6.45
N GLN A 741 -0.05 8.75 -6.89
CA GLN A 741 0.27 8.43 -8.28
C GLN A 741 0.00 6.95 -8.56
N ALA A 742 -0.72 6.66 -9.64
CA ALA A 742 -0.71 5.34 -10.22
C ALA A 742 0.56 5.18 -11.05
N GLY A 743 1.18 4.01 -10.95
CA GLY A 743 2.25 3.65 -11.87
C GLY A 743 1.75 3.54 -13.32
N VAL A 744 0.48 3.18 -13.52
CA VAL A 744 -0.09 2.88 -14.84
C VAL A 744 -1.22 3.84 -15.17
N SER A 745 -1.30 4.25 -16.43
CA SER A 745 -2.55 4.75 -17.00
C SER A 745 -3.24 3.58 -17.68
N LEU A 746 -4.52 3.35 -17.41
CA LEU A 746 -5.33 2.50 -18.29
C LEU A 746 -5.58 3.29 -19.61
N LYS A 747 -6.29 2.70 -20.58
CA LYS A 747 -6.58 3.34 -21.87
C LYS A 747 -7.55 4.52 -21.71
N ASP A 748 -7.14 5.72 -22.16
CA ASP A 748 -8.01 6.91 -22.13
C ASP A 748 -9.41 6.57 -22.65
N PRO A 749 -10.47 6.76 -21.84
CA PRO A 749 -11.80 6.47 -22.29
C PRO A 749 -12.13 7.46 -23.40
N VAL A 750 -12.64 6.96 -24.53
CA VAL A 750 -13.23 7.84 -25.54
C VAL A 750 -14.38 8.59 -24.86
N THR A 751 -14.37 9.93 -24.92
CA THR A 751 -15.47 10.76 -24.41
C THR A 751 -16.75 10.40 -25.15
N THR A 752 -17.60 9.63 -24.48
CA THR A 752 -18.92 9.25 -24.99
C THR A 752 -19.91 10.36 -24.66
N SER A 753 -20.77 10.70 -25.63
CA SER A 753 -21.92 11.58 -25.40
C SER A 753 -23.17 10.95 -26.02
N PHE A 754 -24.29 11.08 -25.31
CA PHE A 754 -25.60 10.57 -25.74
C PHE A 754 -26.58 11.74 -25.80
N ASN A 755 -27.51 11.72 -26.76
CA ASN A 755 -28.55 12.73 -26.85
C ASN A 755 -29.67 12.37 -25.86
N PRO A 756 -29.93 13.18 -24.83
CA PRO A 756 -30.95 12.88 -23.83
C PRO A 756 -32.40 12.98 -24.37
N SER A 757 -32.59 13.38 -25.63
CA SER A 757 -33.89 13.37 -26.31
C SER A 757 -34.10 12.11 -27.16
N THR A 758 -33.10 11.23 -27.25
CA THR A 758 -33.15 9.99 -28.04
C THR A 758 -33.38 8.79 -27.10
N TYR A 759 -34.26 7.89 -27.52
CA TYR A 759 -34.39 6.57 -26.89
C TYR A 759 -33.57 5.56 -27.66
N TYR A 760 -32.70 4.85 -26.94
CA TYR A 760 -31.79 3.86 -27.46
C TYR A 760 -32.24 2.45 -27.06
N THR A 761 -31.77 1.46 -27.79
CA THR A 761 -31.74 0.07 -27.32
C THR A 761 -30.33 -0.30 -26.87
N ILE A 762 -30.22 -1.15 -25.85
CA ILE A 762 -28.95 -1.62 -25.30
C ILE A 762 -28.83 -3.10 -25.63
N LYS A 763 -28.02 -3.43 -26.64
CA LYS A 763 -27.94 -4.77 -27.25
C LYS A 763 -26.66 -5.49 -26.84
N ASN A 764 -26.77 -6.67 -26.26
CA ASN A 764 -25.62 -7.48 -25.87
C ASN A 764 -24.84 -7.96 -27.11
N VAL A 765 -23.51 -7.90 -27.06
CA VAL A 765 -22.64 -8.31 -28.18
C VAL A 765 -22.61 -9.83 -28.37
N ASN A 766 -22.66 -10.61 -27.28
CA ASN A 766 -22.65 -12.08 -27.35
C ASN A 766 -23.96 -12.65 -27.94
N SER A 767 -25.10 -12.25 -27.39
CA SER A 767 -26.40 -12.86 -27.75
C SER A 767 -27.14 -12.12 -28.87
N GLY A 768 -26.85 -10.82 -29.05
CA GLY A 768 -27.65 -9.94 -29.90
C GLY A 768 -29.04 -9.61 -29.36
N LEU A 769 -29.35 -9.95 -28.10
CA LEU A 769 -30.61 -9.63 -27.43
C LEU A 769 -30.53 -8.27 -26.71
N LEU A 770 -31.68 -7.69 -26.39
CA LEU A 770 -31.81 -6.35 -25.79
C LEU A 770 -32.00 -6.43 -24.28
N ALA A 771 -31.43 -5.47 -23.54
CA ALA A 771 -31.80 -5.22 -22.15
C ALA A 771 -33.28 -4.82 -22.07
N ASP A 772 -34.04 -5.60 -21.32
CA ASP A 772 -35.50 -5.61 -21.26
C ASP A 772 -35.95 -5.63 -19.80
N VAL A 773 -36.84 -4.72 -19.41
CA VAL A 773 -37.51 -4.82 -18.11
C VAL A 773 -38.57 -5.90 -18.19
N TYR A 774 -38.40 -6.96 -17.39
CA TYR A 774 -39.24 -8.16 -17.42
C TYR A 774 -40.73 -7.83 -17.45
N GLN A 775 -41.43 -8.36 -18.46
CA GLN A 775 -42.86 -8.15 -18.73
C GLN A 775 -43.31 -6.68 -18.85
N GLY A 776 -42.38 -5.74 -19.03
CA GLY A 776 -42.68 -4.31 -19.02
C GLY A 776 -43.23 -3.81 -17.68
N LEU A 777 -42.87 -4.46 -16.57
CA LEU A 777 -43.27 -4.02 -15.23
C LEU A 777 -42.79 -2.59 -14.97
N THR A 778 -43.53 -1.86 -14.12
CA THR A 778 -43.20 -0.47 -13.71
C THR A 778 -42.88 -0.36 -12.22
N THR A 779 -42.89 -1.47 -11.49
CA THR A 779 -42.56 -1.53 -10.06
C THR A 779 -41.06 -1.44 -9.82
N ASP A 780 -40.69 -0.96 -8.63
CA ASP A 780 -39.31 -1.01 -8.17
C ASP A 780 -38.84 -2.46 -8.02
N ASN A 781 -37.54 -2.68 -8.21
CA ASN A 781 -36.89 -3.99 -8.18
C ASN A 781 -37.30 -4.96 -9.29
N ALA A 782 -38.11 -4.53 -10.27
CA ALA A 782 -38.39 -5.35 -11.44
C ALA A 782 -37.08 -5.70 -12.16
N ALA A 783 -36.91 -6.99 -12.47
CA ALA A 783 -35.69 -7.51 -13.05
C ALA A 783 -35.44 -6.95 -14.44
N VAL A 784 -34.18 -6.63 -14.73
CA VAL A 784 -33.71 -6.42 -16.08
C VAL A 784 -33.12 -7.73 -16.58
N ILE A 785 -33.58 -8.16 -17.75
CA ILE A 785 -33.20 -9.41 -18.41
C ILE A 785 -32.76 -9.10 -19.83
N GLN A 786 -32.25 -10.10 -20.56
CA GLN A 786 -32.16 -9.99 -22.01
C GLN A 786 -33.39 -10.60 -22.70
N TRP A 787 -33.85 -9.98 -23.78
CA TRP A 787 -34.96 -10.49 -24.60
C TRP A 787 -34.83 -10.11 -26.07
N GLN A 788 -35.45 -10.89 -26.95
CA GLN A 788 -35.54 -10.60 -28.38
C GLN A 788 -36.21 -9.24 -28.63
N SER A 789 -35.70 -8.49 -29.60
CA SER A 789 -36.31 -7.21 -29.98
C SER A 789 -37.79 -7.38 -30.34
N ASN A 790 -38.65 -6.62 -29.67
CA ASN A 790 -40.10 -6.59 -29.91
C ASN A 790 -40.63 -5.16 -30.08
N SER A 791 -39.73 -4.16 -30.20
CA SER A 791 -40.04 -2.73 -30.28
C SER A 791 -40.80 -2.16 -29.07
N GLY A 792 -40.89 -2.92 -27.97
CA GLY A 792 -41.54 -2.51 -26.73
C GLY A 792 -40.82 -1.34 -26.06
N THR A 793 -41.57 -0.47 -25.40
CA THR A 793 -41.04 0.67 -24.64
C THR A 793 -40.19 0.22 -23.44
N ASN A 794 -40.37 -1.01 -22.96
CA ASN A 794 -39.58 -1.61 -21.88
C ASN A 794 -38.17 -2.04 -22.32
N GLN A 795 -37.87 -2.03 -23.63
CA GLN A 795 -36.54 -2.27 -24.21
C GLN A 795 -35.82 -0.98 -24.64
N GLN A 796 -36.45 0.18 -24.40
CA GLN A 796 -35.98 1.47 -24.85
C GLN A 796 -35.53 2.33 -23.66
N TRP A 797 -34.38 2.96 -23.80
CA TRP A 797 -33.66 3.60 -22.71
C TRP A 797 -33.19 4.99 -23.11
N ASN A 798 -33.42 5.98 -22.26
CA ASN A 798 -32.82 7.29 -22.37
C ASN A 798 -31.54 7.32 -21.52
N ILE A 799 -30.40 7.71 -22.10
CA ILE A 799 -29.12 7.79 -21.42
C ILE A 799 -28.83 9.26 -21.10
N VAL A 800 -28.94 9.63 -19.84
CA VAL A 800 -28.94 11.04 -19.40
C VAL A 800 -27.68 11.33 -18.59
N ARG A 801 -26.90 12.33 -19.02
CA ARG A 801 -25.71 12.82 -18.31
C ARG A 801 -26.11 13.40 -16.95
N VAL A 802 -25.43 12.98 -15.88
CA VAL A 802 -25.66 13.44 -14.50
C VAL A 802 -24.60 14.45 -14.07
N SER A 803 -23.32 14.09 -14.22
CA SER A 803 -22.17 14.94 -13.84
C SER A 803 -20.92 14.42 -14.56
N GLY A 804 -20.18 15.30 -15.26
CA GLY A 804 -19.04 14.87 -16.06
C GLY A 804 -19.40 13.66 -16.94
N GLN A 805 -18.55 12.63 -16.96
CA GLN A 805 -18.80 11.40 -17.75
C GLN A 805 -19.70 10.36 -17.07
N LEU A 806 -20.49 10.76 -16.07
CA LEU A 806 -21.38 9.88 -15.32
C LEU A 806 -22.82 9.97 -15.82
N TYR A 807 -23.47 8.83 -16.07
CA TYR A 807 -24.80 8.75 -16.68
C TYR A 807 -25.80 7.98 -15.79
N LYS A 808 -27.08 8.31 -15.93
CA LYS A 808 -28.20 7.44 -15.52
C LYS A 808 -28.89 6.89 -16.78
N ILE A 809 -29.40 5.67 -16.69
CA ILE A 809 -30.05 4.98 -17.81
C ILE A 809 -31.52 4.81 -17.44
N VAL A 810 -32.42 5.52 -18.13
CA VAL A 810 -33.85 5.65 -17.79
C VAL A 810 -34.69 4.81 -18.75
N ASN A 811 -35.51 3.91 -18.23
CA ASN A 811 -36.43 3.13 -19.05
C ASN A 811 -37.57 4.01 -19.59
N ARG A 812 -37.88 3.89 -20.89
CA ARG A 812 -38.95 4.68 -21.52
C ARG A 812 -40.33 4.32 -20.98
N ASN A 813 -40.58 3.05 -20.65
CA ASN A 813 -41.89 2.59 -20.21
C ASN A 813 -42.25 3.08 -18.81
N SER A 814 -41.31 2.97 -17.86
CA SER A 814 -41.56 3.25 -16.45
C SER A 814 -41.06 4.62 -15.98
N GLY A 815 -40.12 5.24 -16.69
CA GLY A 815 -39.39 6.43 -16.22
C GLY A 815 -38.39 6.15 -15.10
N LYS A 816 -38.20 4.88 -14.72
CA LYS A 816 -37.26 4.44 -13.67
C LYS A 816 -35.87 4.19 -14.24
N VAL A 817 -34.87 4.12 -13.37
CA VAL A 817 -33.47 3.98 -13.78
C VAL A 817 -32.93 2.57 -13.55
N LEU A 818 -31.94 2.20 -14.35
CA LEU A 818 -31.11 1.02 -14.15
C LEU A 818 -30.34 1.12 -12.81
N ASP A 819 -30.41 0.08 -11.98
CA ASP A 819 -29.99 0.09 -10.57
C ASP A 819 -29.34 -1.26 -10.19
N ILE A 820 -28.24 -1.22 -9.45
CA ILE A 820 -27.71 -2.42 -8.78
C ILE A 820 -28.48 -2.65 -7.49
N ARG A 821 -29.22 -3.76 -7.44
CA ARG A 821 -30.11 -4.09 -6.33
C ARG A 821 -29.42 -3.93 -4.98
N SER A 822 -30.04 -3.12 -4.12
CA SER A 822 -29.59 -2.87 -2.74
C SER A 822 -28.17 -2.31 -2.62
N SER A 823 -27.61 -1.71 -3.68
CA SER A 823 -26.21 -1.23 -3.70
C SER A 823 -25.19 -2.32 -3.33
N SER A 824 -25.52 -3.60 -3.58
CA SER A 824 -24.65 -4.72 -3.24
C SER A 824 -23.38 -4.71 -4.08
N HIS A 825 -22.23 -4.95 -3.46
CA HIS A 825 -20.95 -5.16 -4.16
C HIS A 825 -20.72 -6.63 -4.54
N ALA A 826 -21.65 -7.53 -4.20
CA ALA A 826 -21.53 -8.95 -4.56
C ALA A 826 -21.64 -9.13 -6.07
N ARG A 827 -20.76 -9.96 -6.63
CA ARG A 827 -20.84 -10.39 -8.02
C ARG A 827 -22.08 -11.27 -8.22
N GLY A 828 -22.68 -11.18 -9.40
CA GLY A 828 -23.96 -11.82 -9.70
C GLY A 828 -25.17 -11.09 -9.10
N THR A 829 -24.98 -9.92 -8.49
CA THR A 829 -26.13 -9.09 -8.06
C THR A 829 -26.89 -8.62 -9.28
N ALA A 830 -28.20 -8.90 -9.30
CA ALA A 830 -29.08 -8.53 -10.40
C ALA A 830 -29.12 -7.02 -10.64
N VAL A 831 -29.14 -6.65 -11.93
CA VAL A 831 -29.52 -5.33 -12.39
C VAL A 831 -31.05 -5.27 -12.43
N VAL A 832 -31.60 -4.22 -11.83
CA VAL A 832 -33.05 -3.96 -11.74
C VAL A 832 -33.37 -2.57 -12.27
N GLN A 833 -34.65 -2.27 -12.40
CA GLN A 833 -35.07 -0.87 -12.40
C GLN A 833 -35.51 -0.42 -11.01
N TYR A 834 -35.25 0.85 -10.69
CA TYR A 834 -35.68 1.47 -9.44
C TYR A 834 -35.95 2.96 -9.64
N THR A 835 -36.79 3.53 -8.77
CA THR A 835 -37.04 4.98 -8.73
C THR A 835 -35.72 5.76 -8.56
N TYR A 836 -35.47 6.76 -9.40
CA TYR A 836 -34.22 7.52 -9.30
C TYR A 836 -34.14 8.29 -7.98
N ASN A 837 -33.15 7.96 -7.16
CA ASN A 837 -32.88 8.61 -5.88
C ASN A 837 -31.48 9.25 -5.84
N GLY A 838 -30.71 9.13 -6.93
CA GLY A 838 -29.37 9.71 -7.03
C GLY A 838 -28.27 8.90 -6.36
N GLY A 839 -28.58 7.68 -5.89
CA GLY A 839 -27.62 6.72 -5.35
C GLY A 839 -26.51 6.36 -6.34
N ASN A 840 -25.32 6.05 -5.82
CA ASN A 840 -24.15 5.75 -6.65
C ASN A 840 -24.35 4.45 -7.45
N ASN A 841 -25.13 3.50 -6.91
CA ASN A 841 -25.57 2.26 -7.54
C ASN A 841 -26.47 2.46 -8.78
N GLN A 842 -26.97 3.68 -9.03
CA GLN A 842 -27.79 4.05 -10.19
C GLN A 842 -27.01 4.75 -11.31
N LEU A 843 -25.69 4.88 -11.14
CA LEU A 843 -24.84 5.69 -12.01
C LEU A 843 -23.82 4.81 -12.74
N TRP A 844 -23.58 5.16 -14.00
CA TRP A 844 -22.90 4.28 -14.95
C TRP A 844 -21.88 5.02 -15.81
N TYR A 845 -20.77 4.35 -16.08
CA TYR A 845 -19.78 4.69 -17.09
C TYR A 845 -19.98 3.88 -18.36
N PHE A 846 -19.73 4.50 -19.50
CA PHE A 846 -19.68 3.85 -20.80
C PHE A 846 -18.24 3.84 -21.30
N GLU A 847 -17.57 2.69 -21.18
CA GLU A 847 -16.18 2.53 -21.61
C GLU A 847 -16.15 1.91 -23.02
N SER A 848 -15.67 2.67 -24.00
CA SER A 848 -15.60 2.20 -25.39
C SER A 848 -14.56 1.09 -25.57
N THR A 849 -14.98 0.00 -26.21
CA THR A 849 -14.12 -1.16 -26.55
C THR A 849 -13.76 -1.23 -28.03
N GLY A 850 -14.16 -0.23 -28.83
CA GLY A 850 -13.99 -0.22 -30.29
C GLY A 850 -15.05 -1.02 -31.07
N GLY A 851 -15.72 -1.99 -30.42
CA GLY A 851 -16.86 -2.74 -30.97
C GLY A 851 -18.18 -2.55 -30.22
N GLY A 852 -18.18 -1.74 -29.15
CA GLY A 852 -19.30 -1.49 -28.26
C GLY A 852 -18.83 -0.77 -27.00
N TYR A 853 -19.53 -1.00 -25.89
CA TYR A 853 -19.24 -0.45 -24.58
C TYR A 853 -19.22 -1.55 -23.52
N ALA A 854 -18.26 -1.48 -22.60
CA ALA A 854 -18.46 -2.02 -21.26
C ALA A 854 -19.23 -0.97 -20.45
N ILE A 855 -20.41 -1.33 -19.95
CA ILE A 855 -21.26 -0.46 -19.12
C ILE A 855 -20.94 -0.78 -17.67
N ARG A 856 -20.24 0.11 -16.97
CA ARG A 856 -19.74 -0.15 -15.61
C ARG A 856 -20.47 0.68 -14.58
N ASN A 857 -20.88 0.04 -13.49
CA ASN A 857 -21.47 0.72 -12.37
C ASN A 857 -20.42 1.60 -11.66
N PHE A 858 -20.82 2.80 -11.29
CA PHE A 858 -19.94 3.76 -10.62
C PHE A 858 -19.54 3.34 -9.21
N GLU A 859 -20.46 2.76 -8.45
CA GLU A 859 -20.23 2.39 -7.05
C GLU A 859 -19.39 1.12 -6.94
N THR A 860 -19.85 0.06 -7.61
CA THR A 860 -19.24 -1.27 -7.48
C THR A 860 -18.02 -1.44 -8.38
N LYS A 861 -17.86 -0.55 -9.38
CA LYS A 861 -16.89 -0.67 -10.49
C LYS A 861 -17.09 -1.94 -11.33
N GLN A 862 -18.18 -2.68 -11.15
CA GLN A 862 -18.42 -3.92 -11.90
C GLN A 862 -19.11 -3.62 -13.23
N ALA A 863 -18.91 -4.51 -14.20
CA ALA A 863 -19.54 -4.44 -15.51
C ALA A 863 -20.94 -5.04 -15.45
N MET A 864 -21.89 -4.41 -16.15
CA MET A 864 -23.17 -5.02 -16.47
C MET A 864 -22.94 -6.17 -17.46
N GLU A 865 -23.42 -7.36 -17.13
CA GLU A 865 -23.29 -8.54 -17.96
C GLU A 865 -24.58 -9.33 -18.09
N VAL A 866 -24.59 -10.25 -19.06
CA VAL A 866 -25.57 -11.33 -19.11
C VAL A 866 -25.01 -12.53 -18.36
N PHE A 867 -25.77 -12.99 -17.35
CA PHE A 867 -25.38 -14.07 -16.45
C PHE A 867 -24.96 -15.33 -17.22
N ASN A 868 -23.81 -15.90 -16.83
CA ASN A 868 -23.28 -17.17 -17.35
C ASN A 868 -23.15 -17.23 -18.88
N ASN A 869 -22.85 -16.11 -19.56
CA ASN A 869 -22.71 -16.06 -21.01
C ASN A 869 -23.98 -16.52 -21.78
N SER A 870 -25.15 -16.50 -21.14
CA SER A 870 -26.37 -17.04 -21.75
C SER A 870 -26.77 -16.29 -23.03
N THR A 871 -27.34 -17.00 -23.99
CA THR A 871 -27.90 -16.44 -25.23
C THR A 871 -29.42 -16.57 -25.31
N THR A 872 -30.07 -17.02 -24.22
CA THR A 872 -31.51 -17.28 -24.19
C THR A 872 -32.32 -16.07 -23.73
N ASN A 873 -33.55 -15.98 -24.24
CA ASN A 873 -34.56 -15.04 -23.73
C ASN A 873 -34.83 -15.29 -22.24
N GLY A 874 -34.88 -14.21 -21.46
CA GLY A 874 -35.18 -14.28 -20.03
C GLY A 874 -33.95 -14.48 -19.14
N ALA A 875 -32.75 -14.61 -19.71
CA ALA A 875 -31.53 -14.65 -18.90
C ALA A 875 -31.36 -13.33 -18.14
N ALA A 876 -30.93 -13.44 -16.89
CA ALA A 876 -30.72 -12.29 -16.02
C ALA A 876 -29.58 -11.40 -16.54
N ILE A 877 -29.74 -10.10 -16.36
CA ILE A 877 -28.65 -9.15 -16.43
C ILE A 877 -28.23 -8.83 -14.99
N ASP A 878 -26.95 -8.99 -14.70
CA ASP A 878 -26.36 -8.79 -13.39
C ASP A 878 -25.04 -8.00 -13.51
N GLN A 879 -24.33 -7.83 -12.40
CA GLN A 879 -23.00 -7.25 -12.40
C GLN A 879 -21.93 -8.30 -12.13
N TRP A 880 -20.79 -8.14 -12.78
CA TRP A 880 -19.61 -8.97 -12.55
C TRP A 880 -18.31 -8.18 -12.70
N ALA A 881 -17.20 -8.76 -12.25
CA ALA A 881 -15.89 -8.17 -12.53
C ALA A 881 -15.67 -8.04 -14.04
N LEU A 882 -15.12 -6.91 -14.48
CA LEU A 882 -14.82 -6.70 -15.90
C LEU A 882 -13.74 -7.70 -16.32
N ALA A 883 -14.08 -8.54 -17.30
CA ALA A 883 -13.20 -9.54 -17.90
C ALA A 883 -13.15 -9.41 -19.43
N ASN A 884 -13.66 -8.29 -19.97
CA ASN A 884 -13.72 -7.98 -21.40
C ASN A 884 -14.36 -9.09 -22.27
N GLN A 885 -15.26 -9.89 -21.70
CA GLN A 885 -15.98 -10.97 -22.40
C GLN A 885 -17.19 -10.42 -23.17
N ASN A 886 -17.57 -11.07 -24.28
CA ASN A 886 -18.65 -10.58 -25.15
C ASN A 886 -20.02 -10.44 -24.44
N ASN A 887 -20.29 -11.22 -23.39
CA ASN A 887 -21.52 -11.09 -22.59
C ASN A 887 -21.54 -9.83 -21.71
N GLN A 888 -20.40 -9.15 -21.53
CA GLN A 888 -20.25 -7.90 -20.79
C GLN A 888 -20.20 -6.67 -21.71
N LEU A 889 -20.22 -6.89 -23.03
CA LEU A 889 -20.14 -5.84 -24.04
C LEU A 889 -21.50 -5.54 -24.65
N TRP A 890 -21.77 -4.25 -24.87
CA TRP A 890 -23.07 -3.75 -25.30
C TRP A 890 -22.93 -2.75 -26.44
N THR A 891 -23.81 -2.83 -27.45
CA THR A 891 -23.97 -1.81 -28.47
C THR A 891 -25.18 -0.93 -28.14
N ILE A 892 -25.05 0.38 -28.37
CA ILE A 892 -26.12 1.37 -28.16
C ILE A 892 -26.64 1.76 -29.54
N GLN A 893 -27.93 1.54 -29.80
CA GLN A 893 -28.56 1.70 -31.12
C GLN A 893 -29.76 2.62 -31.05
#